data_AF-A0A1F8F5U0-F1
#
_entry.id   AF-A0A1F8F5U0-F1
#
_cell.length_a   1.000
_cell.length_b   1.000
_cell.length_c   1.000
_cell.angle_alpha   90.00
_cell.angle_beta   90.00
_cell.angle_gamma   90.00
#
_symmetry.space_group_name_H-M   'P 1'
#
loop_
_entity.id
_entity.type
_entity.pdbx_description
1 polymer ?
#
loop_
_entity_poly.entity_id
_entity_poly.type
_entity_poly.pdbx_seq_one_letter_code
_entity_poly.pdbx_strand_id
1 'polypeptide(L)'
;MDTADFLRNERERILWKSITENTWRYYLWLGLLISAILWGVYAYSTQLRHGLIVTGLRDQVPWGVYITNFVFFIGISHAGTLISSILRLTGAGWRQPVTRLAEAITVASLFVGGLIPIIDMGRPDRLANIIIHGRIQSNLVWDLIGIGTYFTGSLLFFWLLMVPDVAILRDYFPNPGKVRKWLYSVLALGFSNKPEQHKILEKANHVMTIVILPLAVSVHTVVAWLFAMSLRPGWNSSIFGPYFVVGAIFSGIAAAILAMAVYRWCYGLQCYIEPLHFRNLGYLLLTMTLIYMYFNVNEYLTIGYKMTEADSHLVRDLFTGRFSRMFWSVQAIGVIMPTLILGLILGIKFLRERFIVQGTVFASVLILFGAWVKRYVIIVPTLSNPFLPTERGLPLEWINYQPTWVEWSVTVAAIAAFLLIYTLISKFFPIVSIWETREAEANSSVTEEKSSSWKIANCKSIKSIIIILLMLNIFGTSSLEAAKAENLAPKQTNINISSKNSVNASSESITEIIAVLSNPQGVTIPDIPVKFSVKVQFGELTLGSFLTNDKGEAKVILRDRRLGKYLLTAVFKGDDDYMPAETTAEVDFGNRPAPALPVEGVLIGSKPALVVALPFLAFYGSCWVVFFYCLGWLVIIKMRNCKSD
;
A
#
# COMPACT_ATOMS: atom_id res chain seq x y z
N MET A 1 -31.78 -29.20 -23.37
CA MET A 1 -30.68 -28.88 -24.29
C MET A 1 -29.76 -30.08 -24.28
N ASP A 2 -29.65 -30.82 -25.37
CA ASP A 2 -28.86 -32.06 -25.41
C ASP A 2 -27.35 -31.73 -25.52
N THR A 3 -26.46 -32.64 -25.10
CA THR A 3 -25.00 -32.40 -25.12
C THR A 3 -24.50 -32.06 -26.54
N ALA A 4 -25.17 -32.61 -27.56
CA ALA A 4 -24.90 -32.35 -28.97
C ALA A 4 -25.24 -30.89 -29.40
N ASP A 5 -26.27 -30.28 -28.82
CA ASP A 5 -26.70 -28.92 -29.14
C ASP A 5 -25.83 -27.86 -28.44
N PHE A 6 -25.33 -28.19 -27.24
CA PHE A 6 -24.37 -27.37 -26.51
C PHE A 6 -22.99 -27.32 -27.22
N LEU A 7 -22.54 -28.43 -27.82
CA LEU A 7 -21.27 -28.51 -28.55
C LEU A 7 -21.30 -27.86 -29.96
N ARG A 8 -22.47 -27.39 -30.43
CA ARG A 8 -22.61 -26.72 -31.73
C ARG A 8 -22.12 -25.27 -31.73
N ASN A 9 -22.11 -24.58 -30.60
CA ASN A 9 -21.68 -23.18 -30.56
C ASN A 9 -20.15 -23.09 -30.68
N GLU A 10 -19.65 -22.66 -31.84
CA GLU A 10 -18.22 -22.56 -32.15
C GLU A 10 -17.46 -21.71 -31.11
N ARG A 11 -18.11 -20.67 -30.61
CA ARG A 11 -17.56 -19.76 -29.60
C ARG A 11 -17.27 -20.49 -28.29
N GLU A 12 -18.20 -21.31 -27.82
CA GLU A 12 -18.01 -22.07 -26.59
C GLU A 12 -16.94 -23.13 -26.77
N ARG A 13 -16.90 -23.81 -27.92
CA ARG A 13 -15.85 -24.79 -28.24
C ARG A 13 -14.44 -24.20 -28.10
N ILE A 14 -14.24 -22.94 -28.51
CA ILE A 14 -12.97 -22.23 -28.32
C ILE A 14 -12.65 -22.04 -26.83
N LEU A 15 -13.65 -21.69 -26.00
CA LEU A 15 -13.47 -21.58 -24.56
C LEU A 15 -13.12 -22.93 -23.91
N TRP A 16 -13.71 -24.03 -24.37
CA TRP A 16 -13.41 -25.39 -23.90
C TRP A 16 -11.95 -25.80 -24.12
N LYS A 17 -11.29 -25.31 -25.18
CA LYS A 17 -9.87 -25.58 -25.42
C LYS A 17 -8.98 -25.22 -24.24
N SER A 18 -9.32 -24.14 -23.53
CA SER A 18 -8.56 -23.73 -22.34
C SER A 18 -8.53 -24.82 -21.26
N ILE A 19 -9.59 -25.60 -21.14
CA ILE A 19 -9.76 -26.64 -20.12
C ILE A 19 -9.26 -28.01 -20.60
N THR A 20 -9.49 -28.36 -21.87
CA THR A 20 -9.28 -29.72 -22.41
C THR A 20 -7.94 -29.90 -23.12
N GLU A 21 -7.42 -28.89 -23.81
CA GLU A 21 -6.20 -29.03 -24.60
C GLU A 21 -4.95 -28.94 -23.71
N ASN A 22 -4.25 -30.06 -23.53
CA ASN A 22 -2.97 -30.13 -22.83
C ASN A 22 -1.85 -30.36 -23.83
N THR A 23 -1.25 -29.28 -24.31
CA THR A 23 -0.11 -29.35 -25.24
C THR A 23 1.21 -29.62 -24.50
N TRP A 24 2.26 -30.05 -25.21
CA TRP A 24 3.59 -30.21 -24.60
C TRP A 24 4.12 -28.91 -23.97
N ARG A 25 3.79 -27.75 -24.56
CA ARG A 25 4.13 -26.42 -24.04
C ARG A 25 3.51 -26.18 -22.66
N TYR A 26 2.29 -26.67 -22.45
CA TYR A 26 1.62 -26.59 -21.15
C TYR A 26 2.34 -27.43 -20.09
N TYR A 27 2.74 -28.66 -20.42
CA TYR A 27 3.50 -29.50 -19.48
C TYR A 27 4.90 -28.93 -19.19
N LEU A 28 5.58 -28.36 -20.19
CA LEU A 28 6.83 -27.63 -19.98
C LEU A 28 6.64 -26.44 -19.04
N TRP A 29 5.60 -25.63 -19.27
CA TRP A 29 5.24 -24.50 -18.41
C TRP A 29 4.99 -24.93 -16.97
N LEU A 30 4.18 -25.97 -16.75
CA LEU A 30 3.95 -26.53 -15.42
C LEU A 30 5.25 -27.04 -14.78
N GLY A 31 6.08 -27.76 -15.54
CA GLY A 31 7.36 -28.28 -15.08
C GLY A 31 8.29 -27.16 -14.60
N LEU A 32 8.36 -26.05 -15.34
CA LEU A 32 9.15 -24.87 -14.97
C LEU A 32 8.61 -24.21 -13.69
N LEU A 33 7.29 -24.01 -13.59
CA LEU A 33 6.68 -23.41 -12.40
C LEU A 33 6.88 -24.27 -11.16
N ILE A 34 6.65 -25.59 -11.26
CA ILE A 34 6.85 -26.52 -10.16
C ILE A 34 8.32 -26.56 -9.75
N SER A 35 9.25 -26.56 -10.70
CA SER A 35 10.69 -26.54 -10.41
C SER A 35 11.10 -25.27 -9.64
N ALA A 36 10.59 -24.10 -10.05
CA ALA A 36 10.82 -22.85 -9.34
C ALA A 36 10.26 -22.86 -7.91
N ILE A 37 9.08 -23.44 -7.70
CA ILE A 37 8.47 -23.60 -6.37
C ILE A 37 9.30 -24.55 -5.51
N LEU A 38 9.72 -25.70 -6.05
CA LEU A 38 10.57 -26.66 -5.32
C LEU A 38 11.91 -26.03 -4.93
N TRP A 39 12.49 -25.21 -5.79
CA TRP A 39 13.69 -24.44 -5.48
C TRP A 39 13.44 -23.42 -4.35
N GLY A 40 12.31 -22.71 -4.36
CA GLY A 40 11.93 -21.84 -3.25
C GLY A 40 11.66 -22.59 -1.94
N VAL A 41 11.06 -23.78 -2.00
CA VAL A 41 10.87 -24.64 -0.82
C VAL A 41 12.22 -25.08 -0.26
N TYR A 42 13.18 -25.43 -1.12
CA TYR A 42 14.55 -25.72 -0.69
C TYR A 42 15.21 -24.51 -0.01
N ALA A 43 15.12 -23.32 -0.62
CA ALA A 43 15.64 -22.07 -0.03
C ALA A 43 14.99 -21.76 1.33
N TYR A 44 13.66 -21.87 1.42
CA TYR A 44 12.93 -21.67 2.67
C TYR A 44 13.28 -22.72 3.73
N SER A 45 13.48 -23.98 3.34
CA SER A 45 13.96 -25.02 4.26
C SER A 45 15.34 -24.71 4.83
N THR A 46 16.20 -24.05 4.04
CA THR A 46 17.51 -23.57 4.49
C THR A 46 17.36 -22.45 5.52
N GLN A 47 16.44 -21.51 5.29
CA GLN A 47 16.09 -20.47 6.24
C GLN A 47 15.50 -21.02 7.55
N LEU A 48 14.64 -22.02 7.49
CA LEU A 48 14.07 -22.65 8.70
C LEU A 48 15.13 -23.36 9.54
N ARG A 49 16.14 -23.97 8.90
CA ARG A 49 17.20 -24.72 9.60
C ARG A 49 18.26 -23.80 10.21
N HIS A 50 18.68 -22.77 9.47
CA HIS A 50 19.78 -21.90 9.89
C HIS A 50 19.31 -20.58 10.50
N GLY A 51 18.00 -20.31 10.47
CA GLY A 51 17.39 -19.05 10.91
C GLY A 51 17.45 -17.96 9.85
N LEU A 52 16.95 -16.77 10.20
CA LEU A 52 16.92 -15.59 9.31
C LEU A 52 18.31 -15.06 8.93
N ILE A 53 19.39 -15.56 9.53
CA ILE A 53 20.76 -15.14 9.22
C ILE A 53 21.16 -15.39 7.76
N VAL A 54 20.52 -16.37 7.10
CA VAL A 54 20.76 -16.65 5.66
C VAL A 54 20.14 -15.60 4.74
N THR A 55 19.33 -14.69 5.29
CA THR A 55 18.74 -13.55 4.58
C THR A 55 19.64 -12.31 4.71
N GLY A 56 19.34 -11.29 3.90
CA GLY A 56 19.95 -9.98 3.98
C GLY A 56 19.39 -9.11 5.12
N LEU A 57 18.35 -9.59 5.82
CA LEU A 57 17.69 -8.84 6.90
C LEU A 57 18.65 -8.63 8.07
N ARG A 58 18.63 -7.43 8.65
CA ARG A 58 19.48 -7.00 9.76
C ARG A 58 18.66 -6.15 10.73
N ASP A 59 19.23 -5.83 11.89
CA ASP A 59 18.53 -5.07 12.93
C ASP A 59 18.01 -3.70 12.45
N GLN A 60 18.71 -3.06 11.50
CA GLN A 60 18.27 -1.79 10.91
C GLN A 60 17.16 -1.98 9.87
N VAL A 61 17.33 -2.97 9.00
CA VAL A 61 16.37 -3.31 7.94
C VAL A 61 15.80 -4.70 8.20
N PRO A 62 14.85 -4.82 9.15
CA PRO A 62 14.24 -6.10 9.49
C PRO A 62 13.22 -6.55 8.45
N TRP A 63 12.77 -5.65 7.57
CA TRP A 63 11.85 -5.94 6.48
C TRP A 63 12.45 -5.55 5.14
N GLY A 64 12.56 -6.53 4.26
CA GLY A 64 13.15 -6.39 2.94
C GLY A 64 12.22 -6.83 1.83
N VAL A 65 12.71 -7.76 1.01
CA VAL A 65 11.98 -8.24 -0.19
C VAL A 65 10.76 -9.07 0.18
N TYR A 66 10.73 -9.74 1.33
CA TYR A 66 9.53 -10.45 1.80
C TYR A 66 8.35 -9.50 1.99
N ILE A 67 8.49 -8.45 2.82
CA ILE A 67 7.40 -7.49 3.00
C ILE A 67 7.10 -6.70 1.70
N THR A 68 8.10 -6.47 0.86
CA THR A 68 7.88 -5.92 -0.50
C THR A 68 6.94 -6.79 -1.32
N ASN A 69 7.20 -8.10 -1.38
CA ASN A 69 6.37 -9.06 -2.09
C ASN A 69 4.98 -9.19 -1.47
N PHE A 70 4.89 -9.21 -0.14
CA PHE A 70 3.62 -9.21 0.58
C PHE A 70 2.72 -8.06 0.13
N VAL A 71 3.20 -6.81 0.25
CA VAL A 71 2.42 -5.62 -0.14
C VAL A 71 2.11 -5.64 -1.64
N PHE A 72 3.03 -6.14 -2.48
CA PHE A 72 2.82 -6.27 -3.91
C PHE A 72 1.70 -7.25 -4.26
N PHE A 73 1.71 -8.48 -3.73
CA PHE A 73 0.67 -9.47 -3.99
C PHE A 73 -0.68 -9.10 -3.35
N ILE A 74 -0.69 -8.51 -2.16
CA ILE A 74 -1.93 -7.96 -1.60
C ILE A 74 -2.43 -6.78 -2.47
N GLY A 75 -1.53 -5.96 -3.04
CA GLY A 75 -1.89 -4.93 -4.01
C GLY A 75 -2.54 -5.50 -5.28
N ILE A 76 -1.89 -6.46 -5.95
CA ILE A 76 -2.41 -7.15 -7.15
C ILE A 76 -3.77 -7.77 -6.89
N SER A 77 -4.04 -8.24 -5.67
CA SER A 77 -5.32 -8.87 -5.36
C SER A 77 -6.53 -7.95 -5.56
N HIS A 78 -6.35 -6.63 -5.67
CA HIS A 78 -7.42 -5.69 -5.96
C HIS A 78 -7.82 -5.65 -7.44
N ALA A 79 -7.09 -6.38 -8.30
CA ALA A 79 -7.41 -6.56 -9.72
C ALA A 79 -8.84 -7.07 -9.96
N GLY A 80 -9.27 -8.05 -9.18
CA GLY A 80 -10.50 -8.81 -9.44
C GLY A 80 -11.71 -8.28 -8.74
N THR A 81 -11.82 -8.60 -7.46
CA THR A 81 -13.04 -8.39 -6.67
C THR A 81 -13.44 -6.92 -6.65
N LEU A 82 -12.50 -6.00 -6.41
CA LEU A 82 -12.82 -4.57 -6.39
C LEU A 82 -13.27 -4.05 -7.76
N ILE A 83 -12.55 -4.38 -8.85
CA ILE A 83 -12.94 -3.96 -10.21
C ILE A 83 -14.28 -4.60 -10.61
N SER A 84 -14.41 -5.92 -10.44
CA SER A 84 -15.63 -6.68 -10.76
C SER A 84 -16.84 -6.10 -10.02
N SER A 85 -16.68 -5.77 -8.73
CA SER A 85 -17.75 -5.15 -7.95
C SER A 85 -18.10 -3.75 -8.43
N ILE A 86 -17.12 -2.88 -8.69
CA ILE A 86 -17.37 -1.52 -9.23
C ILE A 86 -18.06 -1.59 -10.60
N LEU A 87 -17.57 -2.45 -11.50
CA LEU A 87 -18.15 -2.62 -12.84
C LEU A 87 -19.56 -3.22 -12.78
N ARG A 88 -19.81 -4.14 -11.85
CA ARG A 88 -21.15 -4.71 -11.62
C ARG A 88 -22.11 -3.66 -11.09
N LEU A 89 -21.71 -2.86 -10.10
CA LEU A 89 -22.54 -1.80 -9.52
C LEU A 89 -22.83 -0.68 -10.51
N THR A 90 -21.89 -0.35 -11.39
CA THR A 90 -22.10 0.67 -12.44
C THR A 90 -22.89 0.15 -13.63
N GLY A 91 -23.26 -1.14 -13.67
CA GLY A 91 -23.97 -1.73 -14.80
C GLY A 91 -23.14 -1.78 -16.08
N ALA A 92 -21.81 -1.78 -15.97
CA ALA A 92 -20.91 -1.79 -17.12
C ALA A 92 -21.01 -3.13 -17.85
N GLY A 93 -21.79 -3.18 -18.93
CA GLY A 93 -22.02 -4.38 -19.74
C GLY A 93 -20.73 -5.09 -20.11
N TRP A 94 -19.77 -4.42 -20.75
CA TRP A 94 -18.49 -4.98 -21.22
C TRP A 94 -17.63 -5.74 -20.18
N ARG A 95 -17.98 -5.73 -18.90
CA ARG A 95 -17.24 -6.45 -17.84
C ARG A 95 -17.28 -7.98 -17.96
N GLN A 96 -18.30 -8.57 -18.60
CA GLN A 96 -18.57 -10.02 -18.49
C GLN A 96 -17.38 -10.93 -18.82
N PRO A 97 -16.58 -10.70 -19.88
CA PRO A 97 -15.42 -11.54 -20.17
C PRO A 97 -14.19 -11.25 -19.29
N VAL A 98 -14.23 -10.19 -18.47
CA VAL A 98 -13.11 -9.73 -17.64
C VAL A 98 -13.26 -10.17 -16.18
N THR A 99 -14.48 -10.14 -15.64
CA THR A 99 -14.76 -10.32 -14.20
C THR A 99 -14.13 -11.59 -13.62
N ARG A 100 -14.39 -12.74 -14.23
CA ARG A 100 -13.87 -14.03 -13.74
C ARG A 100 -12.35 -14.11 -13.79
N LEU A 101 -11.77 -13.65 -14.90
CA LEU A 101 -10.34 -13.65 -15.11
C LEU A 101 -9.64 -12.81 -14.05
N ALA A 102 -10.23 -11.67 -13.69
CA ALA A 102 -9.73 -10.79 -12.67
C ALA A 102 -9.93 -11.34 -11.25
N GLU A 103 -11.08 -11.93 -10.91
CA GLU A 103 -11.33 -12.54 -9.60
C GLU A 103 -10.42 -13.73 -9.30
N ALA A 104 -10.09 -14.53 -10.31
CA ALA A 104 -9.10 -15.60 -10.18
C ALA A 104 -7.70 -15.06 -9.83
N ILE A 105 -7.32 -13.88 -10.35
CA ILE A 105 -6.10 -13.18 -9.92
C ILE A 105 -6.19 -12.79 -8.44
N THR A 106 -7.33 -12.26 -7.99
CA THR A 106 -7.53 -11.89 -6.58
C THR A 106 -7.27 -13.08 -5.65
N VAL A 107 -7.94 -14.21 -5.90
CA VAL A 107 -7.83 -15.39 -5.02
C VAL A 107 -6.40 -15.94 -5.01
N ALA A 108 -5.78 -16.08 -6.19
CA ALA A 108 -4.40 -16.58 -6.30
C ALA A 108 -3.40 -15.64 -5.62
N SER A 109 -3.56 -14.33 -5.81
CA SER A 109 -2.67 -13.32 -5.25
C SER A 109 -2.82 -13.17 -3.73
N LEU A 110 -4.03 -13.28 -3.19
CA LEU A 110 -4.24 -13.29 -1.73
C LEU A 110 -3.65 -14.51 -1.06
N PHE A 111 -3.77 -15.68 -1.70
CA PHE A 111 -3.20 -16.91 -1.15
C PHE A 111 -1.68 -16.81 -1.06
N VAL A 112 -1.02 -16.40 -2.15
CA VAL A 112 0.44 -16.21 -2.16
C VAL A 112 0.87 -15.08 -1.24
N GLY A 113 0.19 -13.93 -1.32
CA GLY A 113 0.47 -12.76 -0.48
C GLY A 113 0.37 -13.07 1.02
N GLY A 114 -0.70 -13.75 1.44
CA GLY A 114 -0.92 -14.11 2.85
C GLY A 114 0.09 -15.11 3.42
N LEU A 115 0.76 -15.90 2.58
CA LEU A 115 1.83 -16.81 3.01
C LEU A 115 3.16 -16.11 3.28
N ILE A 116 3.42 -14.97 2.64
CA ILE A 116 4.72 -14.30 2.72
C ILE A 116 5.05 -13.80 4.14
N PRO A 117 4.14 -13.14 4.89
CA PRO A 117 4.42 -12.79 6.28
C PRO A 117 4.75 -13.99 7.16
N ILE A 118 4.19 -15.17 6.87
CA ILE A 118 4.50 -16.41 7.60
C ILE A 118 5.92 -16.88 7.27
N ILE A 119 6.33 -16.77 6.00
CA ILE A 119 7.70 -17.08 5.55
C ILE A 119 8.73 -16.11 6.14
N ASP A 120 8.36 -14.85 6.35
CA ASP A 120 9.19 -13.83 6.99
C ASP A 120 9.38 -14.07 8.51
N MET A 121 8.52 -14.87 9.15
CA MET A 121 8.64 -15.15 10.58
C MET A 121 9.91 -15.94 10.90
N GLY A 122 10.66 -15.49 11.92
CA GLY A 122 11.77 -16.27 12.47
C GLY A 122 11.34 -17.55 13.20
N ARG A 123 10.09 -17.62 13.67
CA ARG A 123 9.50 -18.77 14.37
C ARG A 123 8.06 -19.05 13.89
N PRO A 124 7.88 -19.56 12.66
CA PRO A 124 6.55 -19.84 12.11
C PRO A 124 5.82 -20.96 12.88
N ASP A 125 6.55 -21.80 13.64
CA ASP A 125 5.99 -22.79 14.57
C ASP A 125 5.07 -22.16 15.63
N ARG A 126 5.26 -20.86 15.93
CA ARG A 126 4.49 -20.12 16.93
C ARG A 126 3.30 -19.34 16.34
N LEU A 127 2.95 -19.53 15.08
CA LEU A 127 1.88 -18.79 14.40
C LEU A 127 0.55 -18.82 15.18
N ALA A 128 0.21 -19.97 15.78
CA ALA A 128 -1.02 -20.13 16.58
C ALA A 128 -1.12 -19.13 17.75
N ASN A 129 0.01 -18.64 18.29
CA ASN A 129 0.00 -17.66 19.37
C ASN A 129 -0.56 -16.31 18.92
N ILE A 130 -0.46 -15.95 17.64
CA ILE A 130 -1.06 -14.72 17.12
C ILE A 130 -2.60 -14.80 17.17
N ILE A 131 -3.15 -15.99 16.96
CA ILE A 131 -4.61 -16.22 17.00
C ILE A 131 -5.11 -16.30 18.44
N ILE A 132 -4.39 -17.02 19.32
CA ILE A 132 -4.83 -17.29 20.69
C ILE A 132 -4.54 -16.10 21.62
N HIS A 133 -3.38 -15.47 21.48
CA HIS A 133 -2.86 -14.43 22.37
C HIS A 133 -2.64 -13.09 21.64
N GLY A 134 -3.28 -12.92 20.47
CA GLY A 134 -3.16 -11.73 19.63
C GLY A 134 -3.56 -10.45 20.36
N ARG A 135 -2.72 -9.42 20.24
CA ARG A 135 -3.01 -8.09 20.78
C ARG A 135 -3.69 -7.24 19.72
N ILE A 136 -4.94 -6.86 19.95
CA ILE A 136 -5.72 -5.99 19.04
C ILE A 136 -5.09 -4.60 18.89
N GLN A 137 -4.14 -4.20 19.73
CA GLN A 137 -3.39 -2.97 19.55
C GLN A 137 -2.32 -3.05 18.44
N SER A 138 -2.01 -4.25 17.95
CA SER A 138 -1.00 -4.45 16.91
C SER A 138 -1.63 -4.45 15.52
N ASN A 139 -1.12 -3.58 14.64
CA ASN A 139 -1.54 -3.54 13.24
C ASN A 139 -1.29 -4.87 12.50
N LEU A 140 -0.33 -5.69 12.95
CA LEU A 140 -0.10 -7.03 12.39
C LEU A 140 -1.27 -7.99 12.65
N VAL A 141 -1.95 -7.86 13.80
CA VAL A 141 -3.16 -8.64 14.08
C VAL A 141 -4.32 -8.15 13.21
N TRP A 142 -4.38 -6.84 12.93
CA TRP A 142 -5.36 -6.28 12.01
C TRP A 142 -5.15 -6.77 10.59
N ASP A 143 -3.91 -6.89 10.13
CA ASP A 143 -3.58 -7.49 8.84
C ASP A 143 -4.06 -8.94 8.76
N LEU A 144 -3.84 -9.75 9.80
CA LEU A 144 -4.33 -11.13 9.85
C LEU A 144 -5.86 -11.21 9.73
N ILE A 145 -6.57 -10.38 10.51
CA ILE A 145 -8.05 -10.32 10.48
C ILE A 145 -8.53 -9.82 9.10
N GLY A 146 -7.92 -8.76 8.60
CA GLY A 146 -8.29 -8.10 7.35
C GLY A 146 -8.10 -9.03 6.16
N ILE A 147 -6.88 -9.54 5.97
CA ILE A 147 -6.53 -10.43 4.87
C ILE A 147 -7.30 -11.74 4.97
N GLY A 148 -7.45 -12.32 6.17
CA GLY A 148 -8.25 -13.54 6.36
C GLY A 148 -9.72 -13.35 5.96
N THR A 149 -10.32 -12.22 6.37
CA THR A 149 -11.72 -11.89 6.01
C THR A 149 -11.84 -11.61 4.51
N TYR A 150 -10.89 -10.89 3.92
CA TYR A 150 -10.91 -10.57 2.50
C TYR A 150 -10.63 -11.77 1.60
N PHE A 151 -9.73 -12.67 1.98
CA PHE A 151 -9.51 -13.94 1.29
C PHE A 151 -10.77 -14.79 1.31
N THR A 152 -11.41 -14.94 2.47
CA THR A 152 -12.65 -15.71 2.60
C THR A 152 -13.78 -15.09 1.78
N GLY A 153 -13.99 -13.77 1.89
CA GLY A 153 -15.00 -13.05 1.13
C GLY A 153 -14.76 -13.10 -0.39
N SER A 154 -13.51 -12.97 -0.83
CA SER A 154 -13.13 -13.05 -2.23
C SER A 154 -13.31 -14.46 -2.79
N LEU A 155 -12.94 -15.50 -2.03
CA LEU A 155 -13.14 -16.89 -2.40
C LEU A 155 -14.64 -17.23 -2.50
N LEU A 156 -15.43 -16.79 -1.53
CA LEU A 156 -16.89 -16.95 -1.55
C LEU A 156 -17.51 -16.24 -2.75
N PHE A 157 -17.14 -14.98 -3.00
CA PHE A 157 -17.65 -14.20 -4.13
C PHE A 157 -17.28 -14.82 -5.47
N PHE A 158 -16.01 -15.21 -5.66
CA PHE A 158 -15.54 -15.90 -6.85
C PHE A 158 -16.30 -17.21 -7.08
N TRP A 159 -16.51 -18.01 -6.03
CA TRP A 159 -17.26 -19.25 -6.13
C TRP A 159 -18.73 -19.01 -6.51
N LEU A 160 -19.43 -18.05 -5.88
CA LEU A 160 -20.83 -17.74 -6.20
C LEU A 160 -21.01 -17.36 -7.68
N LEU A 161 -20.09 -16.57 -8.23
CA LEU A 161 -20.10 -16.20 -9.65
C LEU A 161 -19.79 -17.35 -10.61
N MET A 162 -19.23 -18.43 -10.07
CA MET A 162 -18.87 -19.64 -10.81
C MET A 162 -19.92 -20.74 -10.71
N VAL A 163 -20.85 -20.70 -9.74
CA VAL A 163 -21.89 -21.73 -9.53
C VAL A 163 -22.63 -22.12 -10.81
N PRO A 164 -23.14 -21.19 -11.65
CA PRO A 164 -23.88 -21.56 -12.86
C PRO A 164 -23.01 -22.30 -13.86
N ASP A 165 -21.77 -21.86 -14.03
CA ASP A 165 -20.84 -22.48 -14.97
C ASP A 165 -20.33 -23.83 -14.48
N VAL A 166 -20.16 -24.00 -13.17
CA VAL A 166 -19.83 -25.30 -12.57
C VAL A 166 -20.98 -26.29 -12.77
N ALA A 167 -22.23 -25.84 -12.68
CA ALA A 167 -23.38 -26.69 -13.00
C ALA A 167 -23.37 -27.11 -14.47
N ILE A 168 -23.02 -26.20 -15.40
CA ILE A 168 -22.82 -26.54 -16.81
C ILE A 168 -21.70 -27.59 -16.97
N LEU A 169 -20.56 -27.44 -16.29
CA LEU A 169 -19.48 -28.43 -16.34
C LEU A 169 -19.92 -29.78 -15.72
N ARG A 170 -20.69 -29.78 -14.63
CA ARG A 170 -21.22 -31.01 -14.03
C ARG A 170 -22.06 -31.81 -15.02
N ASP A 171 -22.91 -31.13 -15.78
CA ASP A 171 -23.93 -31.75 -16.62
C ASP A 171 -23.43 -32.09 -18.03
N TYR A 172 -22.50 -31.28 -18.58
CA TYR A 172 -22.10 -31.35 -19.99
C TYR A 172 -20.61 -31.60 -20.24
N PHE A 173 -19.75 -31.60 -19.20
CA PHE A 173 -18.31 -31.83 -19.40
C PHE A 173 -18.04 -33.27 -19.87
N PRO A 174 -17.33 -33.49 -20.99
CA PRO A 174 -17.07 -34.82 -21.50
C PRO A 174 -16.00 -35.52 -20.64
N ASN A 175 -16.30 -36.73 -20.17
CA ASN A 175 -15.37 -37.60 -19.43
C ASN A 175 -14.52 -36.89 -18.34
N PRO A 176 -15.13 -36.24 -17.34
CA PRO A 176 -14.43 -35.42 -16.34
C PRO A 176 -13.45 -36.20 -15.44
N GLY A 177 -13.50 -37.53 -15.43
CA GLY A 177 -12.81 -38.35 -14.43
C GLY A 177 -13.46 -38.23 -13.04
N LYS A 178 -13.05 -39.10 -12.10
CA LYS A 178 -13.69 -39.19 -10.77
C LYS A 178 -13.55 -37.90 -9.96
N VAL A 179 -12.36 -37.30 -9.96
CA VAL A 179 -12.03 -36.10 -9.17
C VAL A 179 -12.82 -34.88 -9.64
N ARG A 180 -12.81 -34.58 -10.95
CA ARG A 180 -13.55 -33.40 -11.46
C ARG A 180 -15.05 -33.58 -11.35
N LYS A 181 -15.58 -34.80 -11.56
CA LYS A 181 -17.00 -35.08 -11.35
C LYS A 181 -17.42 -34.78 -9.92
N TRP A 182 -16.68 -35.28 -8.94
CA TRP A 182 -16.93 -34.98 -7.53
C TRP A 182 -16.83 -33.47 -7.24
N LEU A 183 -15.77 -32.81 -7.72
CA LEU A 183 -15.55 -31.38 -7.53
C LEU A 183 -16.73 -30.55 -8.08
N TYR A 184 -17.16 -30.81 -9.32
CA TYR A 184 -18.26 -30.07 -9.94
C TYR A 184 -19.61 -30.37 -9.27
N SER A 185 -19.85 -31.60 -8.82
CA SER A 185 -21.05 -31.93 -8.06
C SER A 185 -21.12 -31.20 -6.73
N VAL A 186 -20.01 -31.11 -6.00
CA VAL A 186 -19.93 -30.41 -4.72
C VAL A 186 -20.06 -28.90 -4.92
N LEU A 187 -19.30 -28.32 -5.84
CA LEU A 187 -19.27 -26.87 -6.06
C LEU A 187 -20.54 -26.32 -6.71
N ALA A 188 -21.28 -27.12 -7.48
CA ALA A 188 -22.59 -26.73 -8.02
C ALA A 188 -23.69 -26.69 -6.95
N LEU A 189 -23.52 -27.34 -5.80
CA LEU A 189 -24.50 -27.43 -4.71
C LEU A 189 -25.96 -27.74 -5.14
N GLY A 190 -26.13 -28.58 -6.16
CA GLY A 190 -27.46 -28.93 -6.67
C GLY A 190 -28.14 -27.82 -7.48
N PHE A 191 -27.41 -26.79 -7.90
CA PHE A 191 -27.90 -25.81 -8.86
C PHE A 191 -28.31 -26.50 -10.17
N SER A 192 -29.53 -26.25 -10.63
CA SER A 192 -30.11 -26.85 -11.83
C SER A 192 -30.77 -25.79 -12.73
N ASN A 193 -30.28 -24.54 -12.69
CA ASN A 193 -30.71 -23.44 -13.54
C ASN A 193 -32.21 -23.07 -13.41
N LYS A 194 -32.85 -23.36 -12.26
CA LYS A 194 -34.25 -23.00 -12.00
C LYS A 194 -34.39 -21.48 -11.83
N PRO A 195 -35.51 -20.85 -12.26
CA PRO A 195 -35.72 -19.41 -12.11
C PRO A 195 -35.61 -18.90 -10.66
N GLU A 196 -36.10 -19.68 -9.69
CA GLU A 196 -35.99 -19.32 -8.27
C GLU A 196 -34.55 -19.38 -7.76
N GLN A 197 -33.79 -20.41 -8.14
CA GLN A 197 -32.38 -20.57 -7.77
C GLN A 197 -31.54 -19.42 -8.34
N HIS A 198 -31.81 -19.03 -9.57
CA HIS A 198 -31.20 -17.86 -10.21
C HIS A 198 -31.44 -16.57 -9.43
N LYS A 199 -32.70 -16.27 -9.08
CA LYS A 199 -33.03 -15.08 -8.27
C LYS A 199 -32.31 -15.07 -6.91
N ILE A 200 -32.17 -16.23 -6.27
CA ILE A 200 -31.44 -16.35 -5.00
C ILE A 200 -29.95 -16.10 -5.20
N LEU A 201 -29.36 -16.66 -6.27
CA LEU A 201 -27.95 -16.51 -6.58
C LEU A 201 -27.61 -15.06 -6.96
N GLU A 202 -28.44 -14.40 -7.78
CA GLU A 202 -28.31 -12.98 -8.09
C GLU A 202 -28.36 -12.12 -6.82
N LYS A 203 -29.32 -12.40 -5.92
CA LYS A 203 -29.41 -11.72 -4.63
C LYS A 203 -28.12 -11.92 -3.81
N ALA A 204 -27.59 -13.15 -3.74
CA ALA A 204 -26.36 -13.43 -3.03
C ALA A 204 -25.17 -12.69 -3.64
N ASN A 205 -25.02 -12.71 -4.96
CA ASN A 205 -23.98 -11.99 -5.70
C ASN A 205 -24.06 -10.48 -5.48
N HIS A 206 -25.26 -9.91 -5.48
CA HIS A 206 -25.47 -8.49 -5.25
C HIS A 206 -25.09 -8.07 -3.82
N VAL A 207 -25.54 -8.84 -2.81
CA VAL A 207 -25.17 -8.59 -1.41
C VAL A 207 -23.65 -8.69 -1.21
N MET A 208 -23.02 -9.73 -1.76
CA MET A 208 -21.56 -9.89 -1.68
C MET A 208 -20.81 -8.76 -2.37
N THR A 209 -21.31 -8.28 -3.51
CA THR A 209 -20.74 -7.13 -4.23
C THR A 209 -20.72 -5.86 -3.37
N ILE A 210 -21.80 -5.62 -2.61
CA ILE A 210 -21.90 -4.45 -1.72
C ILE A 210 -20.90 -4.56 -0.56
N VAL A 211 -20.68 -5.74 0.00
CA VAL A 211 -19.79 -5.95 1.15
C VAL A 211 -18.32 -6.02 0.77
N ILE A 212 -17.98 -6.66 -0.36
CA ILE A 212 -16.58 -6.87 -0.76
C ILE A 212 -15.88 -5.57 -1.15
N LEU A 213 -16.62 -4.57 -1.64
CA LEU A 213 -16.07 -3.27 -2.06
C LEU A 213 -15.46 -2.48 -0.87
N PRO A 214 -16.18 -2.16 0.22
CA PRO A 214 -15.58 -1.50 1.37
C PRO A 214 -14.56 -2.41 2.09
N LEU A 215 -14.74 -3.73 2.06
CA LEU A 215 -13.77 -4.67 2.62
C LEU A 215 -12.41 -4.59 1.90
N ALA A 216 -12.39 -4.59 0.57
CA ALA A 216 -11.16 -4.46 -0.21
C ALA A 216 -10.42 -3.16 0.11
N VAL A 217 -11.13 -2.01 0.10
CA VAL A 217 -10.56 -0.71 0.45
C VAL A 217 -10.00 -0.70 1.89
N SER A 218 -10.71 -1.32 2.83
CA SER A 218 -10.29 -1.42 4.23
C SER A 218 -8.98 -2.22 4.35
N VAL A 219 -8.90 -3.41 3.74
CA VAL A 219 -7.73 -4.30 3.87
C VAL A 219 -6.45 -3.61 3.44
N HIS A 220 -6.48 -2.92 2.31
CA HIS A 220 -5.28 -2.26 1.82
C HIS A 220 -4.93 -0.98 2.61
N THR A 221 -5.92 -0.37 3.25
CA THR A 221 -5.70 0.70 4.23
C THR A 221 -5.03 0.16 5.49
N VAL A 222 -5.43 -1.02 5.98
CA VAL A 222 -4.79 -1.67 7.14
C VAL A 222 -3.33 -2.02 6.85
N VAL A 223 -3.04 -2.57 5.67
CA VAL A 223 -1.66 -2.81 5.22
C VAL A 223 -0.86 -1.51 5.15
N ALA A 224 -1.48 -0.40 4.73
CA ALA A 224 -0.81 0.90 4.73
C ALA A 224 -0.51 1.39 6.17
N TRP A 225 -1.39 1.12 7.12
CA TRP A 225 -1.22 1.48 8.54
C TRP A 225 -0.10 0.73 9.24
N LEU A 226 0.32 -0.44 8.73
CA LEU A 226 1.53 -1.12 9.18
C LEU A 226 2.76 -0.19 9.07
N PHE A 227 2.79 0.67 8.05
CA PHE A 227 3.81 1.70 7.88
C PHE A 227 3.37 3.03 8.50
N ALA A 228 2.18 3.52 8.13
CA ALA A 228 1.73 4.88 8.41
C ALA A 228 1.68 5.27 9.89
N MET A 229 1.44 4.30 10.77
CA MET A 229 1.34 4.52 12.22
C MET A 229 2.68 4.29 12.95
N SER A 230 3.73 3.92 12.21
CA SER A 230 5.09 3.85 12.73
C SER A 230 5.72 5.24 12.72
N LEU A 231 6.49 5.57 13.74
CA LEU A 231 7.13 6.88 13.83
C LEU A 231 8.27 7.07 12.82
N ARG A 232 8.66 6.05 12.03
CA ARG A 232 9.79 6.13 11.10
C ARG A 232 9.68 7.33 10.13
N PRO A 233 10.79 8.04 9.86
CA PRO A 233 10.84 9.13 8.87
C PRO A 233 10.30 8.63 7.53
N GLY A 234 9.47 9.43 6.84
CA GLY A 234 8.83 9.04 5.59
C GLY A 234 7.67 8.03 5.68
N TRP A 235 7.50 7.28 6.77
CA TRP A 235 6.32 6.43 6.95
C TRP A 235 5.18 7.12 7.69
N ASN A 236 5.48 7.93 8.71
CA ASN A 236 4.48 8.60 9.53
C ASN A 236 3.68 9.64 8.71
N SER A 237 2.61 9.19 8.04
CA SER A 237 1.84 10.01 7.12
C SER A 237 0.39 9.52 6.98
N SER A 238 -0.55 10.45 7.06
CA SER A 238 -1.98 10.16 6.90
C SER A 238 -2.37 9.83 5.46
N ILE A 239 -1.54 10.18 4.47
CA ILE A 239 -1.86 9.97 3.04
C ILE A 239 -1.72 8.50 2.61
N PHE A 240 -1.01 7.69 3.39
CA PHE A 240 -0.65 6.31 3.02
C PHE A 240 -1.87 5.43 2.78
N GLY A 241 -2.95 5.56 3.57
CA GLY A 241 -4.17 4.76 3.38
C GLY A 241 -4.75 4.89 1.96
N PRO A 242 -5.25 6.07 1.56
CA PRO A 242 -5.74 6.30 0.21
C PRO A 242 -4.71 6.04 -0.89
N TYR A 243 -3.44 6.39 -0.64
CA TYR A 243 -2.37 6.22 -1.61
C TYR A 243 -2.09 4.75 -1.95
N PHE A 244 -2.01 3.90 -0.93
CA PHE A 244 -1.87 2.46 -1.11
C PHE A 244 -3.07 1.91 -1.87
N VAL A 245 -4.32 2.30 -1.50
CA VAL A 245 -5.54 1.81 -2.17
C VAL A 245 -5.52 2.13 -3.67
N VAL A 246 -5.17 3.37 -4.04
CA VAL A 246 -5.03 3.74 -5.46
C VAL A 246 -3.91 2.95 -6.12
N GLY A 247 -2.77 2.78 -5.44
CA GLY A 247 -1.66 1.95 -5.93
C GLY A 247 -2.04 0.48 -6.15
N ALA A 248 -2.94 -0.07 -5.34
CA ALA A 248 -3.46 -1.43 -5.49
C ALA A 248 -4.41 -1.55 -6.68
N ILE A 249 -5.35 -0.62 -6.84
CA ILE A 249 -6.24 -0.59 -8.01
C ILE A 249 -5.42 -0.44 -9.30
N PHE A 250 -4.47 0.48 -9.32
CA PHE A 250 -3.56 0.73 -10.44
C PHE A 250 -2.78 -0.52 -10.86
N SER A 251 -2.09 -1.18 -9.93
CA SER A 251 -1.35 -2.42 -10.21
C SER A 251 -2.28 -3.61 -10.51
N GLY A 252 -3.46 -3.64 -9.90
CA GLY A 252 -4.47 -4.66 -10.15
C GLY A 252 -5.05 -4.60 -11.57
N ILE A 253 -5.44 -3.41 -12.06
CA ILE A 253 -5.91 -3.24 -13.44
C ILE A 253 -4.83 -3.68 -14.43
N ALA A 254 -3.56 -3.31 -14.18
CA ALA A 254 -2.44 -3.72 -15.02
C ALA A 254 -2.26 -5.25 -15.05
N ALA A 255 -2.39 -5.92 -13.90
CA ALA A 255 -2.36 -7.38 -13.81
C ALA A 255 -3.50 -8.03 -14.61
N ALA A 256 -4.73 -7.49 -14.50
CA ALA A 256 -5.89 -7.99 -15.25
C ALA A 256 -5.69 -7.86 -16.76
N ILE A 257 -5.19 -6.71 -17.24
CA ILE A 257 -4.89 -6.48 -18.66
C ILE A 257 -3.85 -7.48 -19.18
N LEU A 258 -2.76 -7.70 -18.42
CA LEU A 258 -1.71 -8.63 -18.82
C LEU A 258 -2.25 -10.06 -18.91
N ALA A 259 -3.02 -10.49 -17.93
CA ALA A 259 -3.62 -11.81 -17.93
C ALA A 259 -4.62 -11.99 -19.08
N MET A 260 -5.46 -10.99 -19.36
CA MET A 260 -6.35 -10.99 -20.53
C MET A 260 -5.58 -11.15 -21.83
N ALA A 261 -4.45 -10.44 -21.99
CA ALA A 261 -3.61 -10.53 -23.18
C ALA A 261 -3.02 -11.94 -23.35
N VAL A 262 -2.49 -12.52 -22.27
CA VAL A 262 -1.95 -13.89 -22.27
C VAL A 262 -3.00 -14.91 -22.71
N TYR A 263 -4.20 -14.90 -22.11
CA TYR A 263 -5.26 -15.84 -22.50
C TYR A 263 -5.81 -15.58 -23.90
N ARG A 264 -5.92 -14.31 -24.31
CA ARG A 264 -6.33 -13.94 -25.67
C ARG A 264 -5.39 -14.55 -26.73
N TRP A 265 -4.09 -14.49 -26.51
CA TRP A 265 -3.10 -14.97 -27.50
C TRP A 265 -2.82 -16.46 -27.40
N CYS A 266 -2.74 -17.04 -26.19
CA CYS A 266 -2.40 -18.45 -26.03
C CYS A 266 -3.55 -19.40 -26.38
N TYR A 267 -4.79 -19.01 -26.10
CA TYR A 267 -5.97 -19.88 -26.27
C TYR A 267 -6.93 -19.41 -27.38
N GLY A 268 -6.58 -18.35 -28.11
CA GLY A 268 -7.41 -17.87 -29.21
C GLY A 268 -8.77 -17.32 -28.76
N LEU A 269 -8.83 -16.67 -27.59
CA LEU A 269 -10.08 -16.13 -27.04
C LEU A 269 -10.48 -14.78 -27.68
N GLN A 270 -10.16 -14.56 -28.96
CA GLN A 270 -10.30 -13.24 -29.55
C GLN A 270 -11.77 -12.77 -29.67
N CYS A 271 -12.69 -13.73 -29.78
CA CYS A 271 -14.14 -13.54 -29.83
C CYS A 271 -14.79 -13.24 -28.47
N TYR A 272 -14.06 -13.40 -27.36
CA TYR A 272 -14.53 -13.02 -26.02
C TYR A 272 -13.81 -11.78 -25.53
N ILE A 273 -12.48 -11.73 -25.69
CA ILE A 273 -11.63 -10.67 -25.14
C ILE A 273 -11.29 -9.67 -26.24
N GLU A 274 -12.28 -8.93 -26.72
CA GLU A 274 -12.17 -7.94 -27.79
C GLU A 274 -11.26 -6.73 -27.46
N PRO A 275 -10.75 -5.98 -28.47
CA PRO A 275 -9.99 -4.74 -28.26
C PRO A 275 -10.71 -3.69 -27.42
N LEU A 276 -12.05 -3.67 -27.44
CA LEU A 276 -12.86 -2.79 -26.59
C LEU A 276 -12.54 -2.94 -25.10
N HIS A 277 -12.34 -4.17 -24.63
CA HIS A 277 -12.05 -4.45 -23.22
C HIS A 277 -10.71 -3.83 -22.79
N PHE A 278 -9.68 -3.95 -23.64
CA PHE A 278 -8.38 -3.32 -23.41
C PHE A 278 -8.46 -1.80 -23.45
N ARG A 279 -9.31 -1.24 -24.33
CA ARG A 279 -9.52 0.21 -24.41
C ARG A 279 -10.20 0.75 -23.15
N ASN A 280 -11.26 0.09 -22.70
CA ASN A 280 -12.03 0.51 -21.52
C ASN A 280 -11.21 0.36 -20.22
N LEU A 281 -10.51 -0.77 -20.05
CA LEU A 281 -9.57 -0.93 -18.94
C LEU A 281 -8.38 0.04 -19.05
N GLY A 282 -7.95 0.37 -20.27
CA GLY A 282 -6.92 1.39 -20.51
C GLY A 282 -7.34 2.78 -20.02
N TYR A 283 -8.60 3.19 -20.23
CA TYR A 283 -9.12 4.44 -19.66
C TYR A 283 -9.11 4.41 -18.13
N LEU A 284 -9.58 3.30 -17.53
CA LEU A 284 -9.56 3.15 -16.08
C LEU A 284 -8.13 3.20 -15.53
N LEU A 285 -7.20 2.52 -16.20
CA LEU A 285 -5.77 2.51 -15.84
C LEU A 285 -5.15 3.90 -15.94
N LEU A 286 -5.44 4.65 -17.02
CA LEU A 286 -4.97 6.02 -17.20
C LEU A 286 -5.49 6.93 -16.08
N THR A 287 -6.79 6.86 -15.77
CA THR A 287 -7.38 7.62 -14.66
C THR A 287 -6.69 7.30 -13.34
N MET A 288 -6.49 6.02 -13.03
CA MET A 288 -5.81 5.61 -11.80
C MET A 288 -4.35 6.05 -11.76
N THR A 289 -3.66 6.04 -12.91
CA THR A 289 -2.26 6.49 -13.00
C THR A 289 -2.15 8.00 -12.72
N LEU A 290 -3.07 8.81 -13.21
CA LEU A 290 -3.10 10.26 -12.93
C LEU A 290 -3.32 10.55 -11.44
N ILE A 291 -4.27 9.85 -10.81
CA ILE A 291 -4.51 9.96 -9.37
C ILE A 291 -3.26 9.48 -8.59
N TYR A 292 -2.65 8.39 -9.02
CA TYR A 292 -1.44 7.85 -8.40
C TYR A 292 -0.25 8.82 -8.52
N MET A 293 -0.11 9.49 -9.66
CA MET A 293 0.91 10.52 -9.88
C MET A 293 0.71 11.70 -8.92
N TYR A 294 -0.54 12.17 -8.75
CA TYR A 294 -0.86 13.20 -7.75
C TYR A 294 -0.42 12.78 -6.34
N PHE A 295 -0.73 11.55 -5.91
CA PHE A 295 -0.29 11.07 -4.59
C PHE A 295 1.24 10.95 -4.47
N ASN A 296 1.94 10.49 -5.51
CA ASN A 296 3.41 10.44 -5.51
C ASN A 296 4.03 11.83 -5.30
N VAL A 297 3.47 12.86 -5.92
CA VAL A 297 3.93 14.25 -5.71
C VAL A 297 3.67 14.67 -4.27
N ASN A 298 2.47 14.43 -3.74
CA ASN A 298 2.10 14.86 -2.39
C ASN A 298 2.86 14.14 -1.26
N GLU A 299 3.23 12.87 -1.48
CA GLU A 299 4.06 12.08 -0.56
C GLU A 299 5.35 12.83 -0.21
N TYR A 300 6.06 13.38 -1.21
CA TYR A 300 7.32 14.07 -0.98
C TYR A 300 7.18 15.59 -0.85
N LEU A 301 6.12 16.20 -1.39
CA LEU A 301 5.90 17.64 -1.29
C LEU A 301 5.73 18.09 0.16
N THR A 302 4.90 17.38 0.94
CA THR A 302 4.62 17.75 2.33
C THR A 302 5.82 17.48 3.24
N ILE A 303 6.54 16.38 3.01
CA ILE A 303 7.80 16.06 3.69
C ILE A 303 8.87 17.11 3.35
N GLY A 304 9.04 17.42 2.07
CA GLY A 304 10.00 18.41 1.59
C GLY A 304 9.69 19.83 2.04
N TYR A 305 8.42 20.18 2.26
CA TYR A 305 8.02 21.47 2.80
C TYR A 305 8.39 21.64 4.28
N LYS A 306 8.22 20.59 5.09
CA LYS A 306 8.60 20.61 6.52
C LYS A 306 10.10 20.40 6.74
N MET A 307 10.72 19.58 5.88
CA MET A 307 12.13 19.20 5.86
C MET A 307 12.76 19.06 7.25
N THR A 308 12.18 18.17 8.07
CA THR A 308 12.81 17.83 9.36
C THR A 308 14.19 17.21 9.12
N GLU A 309 15.10 17.31 10.08
CA GLU A 309 16.47 16.78 9.92
C GLU A 309 16.45 15.29 9.51
N ALA A 310 15.65 14.48 10.21
CA ALA A 310 15.50 13.05 9.93
C ALA A 310 14.92 12.76 8.54
N ASP A 311 13.89 13.51 8.13
CA ASP A 311 13.31 13.35 6.78
C ASP A 311 14.28 13.81 5.69
N SER A 312 15.13 14.80 5.98
CA SER A 312 16.09 15.34 5.01
C SER A 312 17.13 14.31 4.56
N HIS A 313 17.56 13.41 5.47
CA HIS A 313 18.46 12.32 5.14
C HIS A 313 17.80 11.33 4.18
N LEU A 314 16.56 10.90 4.49
CA LEU A 314 15.80 10.00 3.63
C LEU A 314 15.53 10.61 2.24
N VAL A 315 15.10 11.87 2.18
CA VAL A 315 14.81 12.55 0.91
C VAL A 315 16.07 12.70 0.07
N ARG A 316 17.21 13.07 0.67
CA ARG A 316 18.49 13.14 -0.05
C ARG A 316 18.89 11.76 -0.59
N ASP A 317 18.77 10.71 0.22
CA ASP A 317 19.13 9.35 -0.19
C ASP A 317 18.25 8.82 -1.34
N LEU A 318 16.98 9.23 -1.36
CA LEU A 318 16.01 8.90 -2.41
C LEU A 318 16.16 9.74 -3.69
N PHE A 319 16.50 11.02 -3.61
CA PHE A 319 16.50 11.90 -4.81
C PHE A 319 17.87 11.93 -5.50
N THR A 320 18.96 11.97 -4.72
CA THR A 320 20.32 12.14 -5.23
C THR A 320 21.33 11.10 -4.69
N GLY A 321 20.98 10.38 -3.63
CA GLY A 321 21.84 9.39 -2.98
C GLY A 321 21.73 7.97 -3.52
N ARG A 322 21.89 6.99 -2.62
CA ARG A 322 22.04 5.56 -2.94
C ARG A 322 20.85 4.99 -3.68
N PHE A 323 19.64 5.40 -3.31
CA PHE A 323 18.40 4.87 -3.86
C PHE A 323 17.82 5.72 -5.01
N SER A 324 18.51 6.78 -5.42
CA SER A 324 18.10 7.67 -6.52
C SER A 324 17.69 6.94 -7.79
N ARG A 325 18.50 5.97 -8.23
CA ARG A 325 18.19 5.19 -9.44
C ARG A 325 16.89 4.42 -9.31
N MET A 326 16.64 3.78 -8.17
CA MET A 326 15.41 3.03 -7.92
C MET A 326 14.22 3.99 -7.83
N PHE A 327 14.36 5.10 -7.10
CA PHE A 327 13.33 6.13 -6.99
C PHE A 327 12.91 6.68 -8.36
N TRP A 328 13.88 7.17 -9.14
CA TRP A 328 13.60 7.75 -10.46
C TRP A 328 13.11 6.71 -11.47
N SER A 329 13.52 5.44 -11.35
CA SER A 329 12.96 4.37 -12.17
C SER A 329 11.45 4.20 -11.94
N VAL A 330 10.99 4.32 -10.70
CA VAL A 330 9.55 4.28 -10.39
C VAL A 330 8.82 5.46 -11.03
N GLN A 331 9.36 6.68 -10.89
CA GLN A 331 8.71 7.87 -11.43
C GLN A 331 8.69 7.84 -12.96
N ALA A 332 9.83 7.59 -13.60
CA ALA A 332 9.96 7.62 -15.05
C ALA A 332 9.27 6.41 -15.72
N ILE A 333 9.61 5.19 -15.31
CA ILE A 333 9.17 3.95 -15.96
C ILE A 333 7.83 3.48 -15.42
N GLY A 334 7.61 3.58 -14.10
CA GLY A 334 6.39 3.08 -13.46
C GLY A 334 5.19 4.00 -13.57
N VAL A 335 5.38 5.32 -13.71
CA VAL A 335 4.30 6.31 -13.65
C VAL A 335 4.23 7.17 -14.91
N ILE A 336 5.30 7.92 -15.24
CA ILE A 336 5.29 8.89 -16.35
C ILE A 336 5.15 8.19 -17.70
N MET A 337 6.00 7.22 -18.01
CA MET A 337 5.99 6.53 -19.30
C MET A 337 4.65 5.82 -19.60
N PRO A 338 4.05 5.04 -18.68
CA PRO A 338 2.71 4.48 -18.87
C PRO A 338 1.63 5.55 -19.08
N THR A 339 1.70 6.67 -18.33
CA THR A 339 0.77 7.80 -18.51
C THR A 339 0.85 8.38 -19.92
N LEU A 340 2.08 8.58 -20.43
CA LEU A 340 2.29 9.09 -21.78
C LEU A 340 1.80 8.11 -22.85
N ILE A 341 2.10 6.81 -22.71
CA ILE A 341 1.67 5.78 -23.66
C ILE A 341 0.14 5.68 -23.70
N LEU A 342 -0.51 5.58 -22.53
CA LEU A 342 -1.96 5.50 -22.43
C LEU A 342 -2.62 6.80 -22.90
N GLY A 343 -2.10 7.95 -22.50
CA GLY A 343 -2.58 9.26 -22.91
C GLY A 343 -2.48 9.47 -24.43
N LEU A 344 -1.41 9.02 -25.07
CA LEU A 344 -1.22 9.08 -26.51
C LEU A 344 -2.23 8.18 -27.25
N ILE A 345 -2.30 6.90 -26.87
CA ILE A 345 -3.13 5.90 -27.56
C ILE A 345 -4.63 6.14 -27.36
N LEU A 346 -5.03 6.66 -26.19
CA LEU A 346 -6.44 6.89 -25.85
C LEU A 346 -6.90 8.33 -26.11
N GLY A 347 -5.99 9.30 -26.04
CA GLY A 347 -6.30 10.73 -26.19
C GLY A 347 -6.31 11.21 -27.64
N ILE A 348 -5.41 10.73 -28.49
CA ILE A 348 -5.33 11.17 -29.89
C ILE A 348 -6.37 10.43 -30.72
N LYS A 349 -7.32 11.18 -31.32
CA LYS A 349 -8.46 10.62 -32.09
C LYS A 349 -8.01 9.57 -33.12
N PHE A 350 -6.97 9.89 -33.91
CA PHE A 350 -6.42 8.99 -34.94
C PHE A 350 -5.89 7.66 -34.36
N LEU A 351 -5.16 7.70 -33.24
CA LEU A 351 -4.62 6.50 -32.60
C LEU A 351 -5.70 5.71 -31.85
N ARG A 352 -6.71 6.41 -31.32
CA ARG A 352 -7.87 5.78 -30.68
C ARG A 352 -8.73 5.00 -31.68
N GLU A 353 -8.85 5.48 -32.92
CA GLU A 353 -9.53 4.77 -34.00
C GLU A 353 -8.72 3.55 -34.46
N ARG A 354 -7.39 3.66 -34.47
CA ARG A 354 -6.45 2.56 -34.76
C ARG A 354 -5.96 1.86 -33.49
N PHE A 355 -6.82 1.69 -32.49
CA PHE A 355 -6.43 1.25 -31.16
C PHE A 355 -5.62 -0.05 -31.18
N ILE A 356 -4.39 0.00 -30.67
CA ILE A 356 -3.45 -1.13 -30.63
C ILE A 356 -3.41 -1.70 -29.22
N VAL A 357 -3.89 -2.94 -29.06
CA VAL A 357 -3.91 -3.67 -27.78
C VAL A 357 -2.52 -3.73 -27.12
N GLN A 358 -1.46 -3.91 -27.93
CA GLN A 358 -0.08 -4.04 -27.45
C GLN A 358 0.40 -2.84 -26.64
N GLY A 359 -0.05 -1.62 -26.96
CA GLY A 359 0.37 -0.43 -26.22
C GLY A 359 -0.15 -0.41 -24.78
N THR A 360 -1.42 -0.80 -24.57
CA THR A 360 -1.99 -0.95 -23.23
C THR A 360 -1.32 -2.09 -22.44
N VAL A 361 -0.99 -3.20 -23.12
CA VAL A 361 -0.27 -4.33 -22.50
C VAL A 361 1.13 -3.91 -22.07
N PHE A 362 1.87 -3.20 -22.94
CA PHE A 362 3.20 -2.72 -22.63
C PHE A 362 3.19 -1.73 -21.46
N ALA A 363 2.27 -0.77 -21.45
CA ALA A 363 2.08 0.12 -20.30
C ALA A 363 1.80 -0.67 -19.00
N SER A 364 0.99 -1.72 -19.06
CA SER A 364 0.68 -2.57 -17.90
C SER A 364 1.91 -3.31 -17.36
N VAL A 365 2.81 -3.78 -18.22
CA VAL A 365 4.08 -4.42 -17.80
C VAL A 365 4.97 -3.43 -17.04
N LEU A 366 5.14 -2.21 -17.57
CA LEU A 366 5.93 -1.16 -16.93
C LEU A 366 5.34 -0.77 -15.56
N ILE A 367 4.02 -0.69 -15.48
CA ILE A 367 3.28 -0.41 -14.24
C ILE A 367 3.54 -1.48 -13.18
N LEU A 368 3.45 -2.77 -13.53
CA LEU A 368 3.68 -3.85 -12.58
C LEU A 368 5.13 -3.85 -12.07
N PHE A 369 6.10 -3.62 -12.95
CA PHE A 369 7.50 -3.46 -12.57
C PHE A 369 7.69 -2.28 -11.62
N GLY A 370 7.20 -1.09 -12.00
CA GLY A 370 7.27 0.11 -11.17
C GLY A 370 6.54 -0.03 -9.84
N ALA A 371 5.40 -0.75 -9.81
CA ALA A 371 4.66 -1.01 -8.59
C ALA A 371 5.45 -1.87 -7.60
N TRP A 372 6.16 -2.91 -8.09
CA TRP A 372 7.03 -3.72 -7.24
C TRP A 372 8.21 -2.90 -6.70
N VAL A 373 8.92 -2.17 -7.58
CA VAL A 373 10.06 -1.32 -7.16
C VAL A 373 9.61 -0.23 -6.19
N LYS A 374 8.43 0.36 -6.37
CA LYS A 374 7.90 1.34 -5.41
C LYS A 374 7.73 0.76 -4.01
N ARG A 375 7.28 -0.50 -3.89
CA ARG A 375 7.07 -1.15 -2.58
C ARG A 375 8.41 -1.35 -1.89
N TYR A 376 9.43 -1.74 -2.65
CA TYR A 376 10.81 -1.78 -2.17
C TYR A 376 11.30 -0.40 -1.69
N VAL A 377 11.08 0.65 -2.50
CA VAL A 377 11.50 2.04 -2.21
C VAL A 377 10.77 2.64 -1.00
N ILE A 378 9.52 2.25 -0.73
CA ILE A 378 8.83 2.65 0.50
C ILE A 378 9.47 1.98 1.72
N ILE A 379 9.86 0.71 1.61
CA ILE A 379 10.26 -0.09 2.77
C ILE A 379 11.74 0.07 3.11
N VAL A 380 12.63 -0.29 2.19
CA VAL A 380 14.07 -0.46 2.47
C VAL A 380 14.79 0.86 2.74
N PRO A 381 14.66 1.91 1.89
CA PRO A 381 15.28 3.21 2.16
C PRO A 381 14.84 3.83 3.48
N THR A 382 13.55 3.74 3.81
CA THR A 382 13.00 4.25 5.06
C THR A 382 13.60 3.55 6.28
N LEU A 383 13.70 2.22 6.26
CA LEU A 383 14.33 1.47 7.35
C LEU A 383 15.84 1.71 7.44
N SER A 384 16.48 1.98 6.31
CA SER A 384 17.91 2.29 6.25
C SER A 384 18.27 3.68 6.81
N ASN A 385 17.28 4.56 6.98
CA ASN A 385 17.46 5.94 7.48
C ASN A 385 16.71 6.13 8.83
N PRO A 386 17.23 5.57 9.94
CA PRO A 386 16.64 5.73 11.27
C PRO A 386 16.82 7.17 11.81
N PHE A 387 16.05 7.56 12.84
CA PHE A 387 16.22 8.86 13.52
C PHE A 387 17.57 9.02 14.20
N LEU A 388 18.12 7.94 14.74
CA LEU A 388 19.42 7.98 15.39
C LEU A 388 20.51 7.75 14.33
N PRO A 389 21.48 8.67 14.18
CA PRO A 389 22.56 8.50 13.22
C PRO A 389 23.34 7.21 13.49
N THR A 390 23.26 6.26 12.56
CA THR A 390 23.94 4.95 12.62
C THR A 390 25.42 5.01 12.24
N GLU A 391 25.89 6.16 11.75
CA GLU A 391 27.28 6.39 11.30
C GLU A 391 28.31 6.39 12.45
N ARG A 392 27.87 6.42 13.71
CA ARG A 392 28.77 6.33 14.88
C ARG A 392 28.86 4.89 15.41
N GLY A 393 29.69 4.07 14.77
CA GLY A 393 30.27 2.85 15.37
C GLY A 393 29.59 1.51 15.05
N LEU A 394 28.63 1.44 14.13
CA LEU A 394 28.03 0.17 13.70
C LEU A 394 28.72 -0.36 12.43
N PRO A 395 28.92 -1.69 12.29
CA PRO A 395 29.47 -2.27 11.07
C PRO A 395 28.65 -1.89 9.82
N LEU A 396 29.31 -1.55 8.71
CA LEU A 396 28.66 -1.18 7.43
C LEU A 396 27.67 -2.25 6.93
N GLU A 397 27.91 -3.52 7.27
CA GLU A 397 27.05 -4.66 6.95
C GLU A 397 25.67 -4.59 7.61
N TRP A 398 25.52 -3.83 8.69
CA TRP A 398 24.24 -3.66 9.39
C TRP A 398 23.41 -2.51 8.82
N ILE A 399 24.01 -1.70 7.94
CA ILE A 399 23.42 -0.50 7.33
C ILE A 399 22.96 -0.77 5.89
N ASN A 400 23.58 -1.76 5.22
CA ASN A 400 23.34 -2.07 3.82
C ASN A 400 22.55 -3.37 3.66
N TYR A 401 21.24 -3.26 3.43
CA TYR A 401 20.42 -4.41 3.06
C TYR A 401 20.63 -4.78 1.58
N GLN A 402 20.98 -6.04 1.33
CA GLN A 402 21.00 -6.64 0.00
C GLN A 402 20.29 -8.00 0.06
N PRO A 403 19.27 -8.23 -0.77
CA PRO A 403 18.57 -9.51 -0.73
C PRO A 403 19.49 -10.64 -1.18
N THR A 404 19.51 -11.69 -0.38
CA THR A 404 20.30 -12.90 -0.62
C THR A 404 19.68 -13.80 -1.68
N TRP A 405 20.40 -14.83 -2.09
CA TRP A 405 19.87 -15.85 -3.00
C TRP A 405 18.61 -16.53 -2.41
N VAL A 406 18.51 -16.67 -1.08
CA VAL A 406 17.33 -17.26 -0.42
C VAL A 406 16.09 -16.40 -0.66
N GLU A 407 16.20 -15.09 -0.42
CA GLU A 407 15.09 -14.15 -0.59
C GLU A 407 14.65 -14.04 -2.06
N TRP A 408 15.61 -14.02 -2.99
CA TRP A 408 15.30 -14.06 -4.43
C TRP A 408 14.65 -15.38 -4.85
N SER A 409 15.10 -16.51 -4.30
CA SER A 409 14.52 -17.83 -4.61
C SER A 409 13.08 -17.93 -4.12
N VAL A 410 12.78 -17.45 -2.92
CA VAL A 410 11.42 -17.36 -2.38
C VAL A 410 10.56 -16.40 -3.20
N THR A 411 11.12 -15.28 -3.66
CA THR A 411 10.42 -14.32 -4.54
C THR A 411 10.01 -14.96 -5.86
N VAL A 412 10.94 -15.64 -6.52
CA VAL A 412 10.67 -16.37 -7.76
C VAL A 412 9.64 -17.47 -7.53
N ALA A 413 9.72 -18.20 -6.41
CA ALA A 413 8.75 -19.21 -6.05
C ALA A 413 7.36 -18.63 -5.76
N ALA A 414 7.25 -17.43 -5.16
CA ALA A 414 5.97 -16.76 -4.95
C ALA A 414 5.31 -16.38 -6.29
N ILE A 415 6.07 -15.81 -7.23
CA ILE A 415 5.58 -15.53 -8.59
C ILE A 415 5.18 -16.83 -9.30
N ALA A 416 5.98 -17.88 -9.20
CA ALA A 416 5.68 -19.18 -9.79
C ALA A 416 4.43 -19.81 -9.19
N ALA A 417 4.24 -19.72 -7.87
CA ALA A 417 3.05 -20.21 -7.16
C ALA A 417 1.80 -19.45 -7.59
N PHE A 418 1.88 -18.12 -7.71
CA PHE A 418 0.77 -17.31 -8.23
C PHE A 418 0.36 -17.75 -9.64
N LEU A 419 1.34 -17.85 -10.55
CA LEU A 419 1.10 -18.27 -11.93
C LEU A 419 0.60 -19.72 -12.01
N LEU A 420 1.08 -20.61 -11.14
CA LEU A 420 0.64 -22.00 -11.08
C LEU A 420 -0.82 -22.09 -10.63
N ILE A 421 -1.17 -21.47 -9.49
CA ILE A 421 -2.56 -21.45 -8.99
C ILE A 421 -3.49 -20.89 -10.05
N TYR A 422 -3.10 -19.79 -10.68
CA TYR A 422 -3.88 -19.15 -11.74
C TYR A 422 -4.05 -20.04 -12.98
N THR A 423 -2.99 -20.74 -13.39
CA THR A 423 -3.04 -21.73 -14.50
C THR A 423 -3.90 -22.95 -14.12
N LEU A 424 -3.87 -23.38 -12.86
CA LEU A 424 -4.71 -24.49 -12.40
C LEU A 424 -6.18 -24.09 -12.40
N ILE A 425 -6.52 -22.89 -11.90
CA ILE A 425 -7.90 -22.38 -11.92
C ILE A 425 -8.46 -22.40 -13.35
N SER A 426 -7.72 -21.91 -14.34
CA SER A 426 -8.17 -21.91 -15.75
C SER A 426 -8.28 -23.30 -16.38
N LYS A 427 -7.62 -24.31 -15.79
CA LYS A 427 -7.69 -25.72 -16.21
C LYS A 427 -8.78 -26.52 -15.51
N PHE A 428 -9.33 -26.02 -14.41
CA PHE A 428 -10.49 -26.62 -13.74
C PHE A 428 -11.79 -25.90 -14.08
N PHE A 429 -11.74 -24.61 -14.39
CA PHE A 429 -12.91 -23.77 -14.64
C PHE A 429 -12.70 -22.87 -15.87
N PRO A 430 -13.77 -22.54 -16.62
CA PRO A 430 -13.68 -21.65 -17.77
C PRO A 430 -13.29 -20.24 -17.32
N ILE A 431 -12.25 -19.67 -17.94
CA ILE A 431 -11.69 -18.36 -17.56
C ILE A 431 -12.62 -17.18 -17.89
N VAL A 432 -13.56 -17.38 -18.82
CA VAL A 432 -14.65 -16.47 -19.16
C VAL A 432 -15.96 -17.04 -18.63
N SER A 433 -16.82 -16.18 -18.08
CA SER A 433 -18.14 -16.58 -17.58
C SER A 433 -19.08 -16.92 -18.73
N ILE A 434 -19.52 -18.17 -18.84
CA ILE A 434 -20.37 -18.64 -19.95
C ILE A 434 -21.77 -18.05 -19.80
N TRP A 435 -22.35 -18.18 -18.60
CA TRP A 435 -23.70 -17.68 -18.33
C TRP A 435 -23.82 -16.16 -18.52
N GLU A 436 -22.87 -15.36 -17.99
CA GLU A 436 -22.92 -13.90 -18.13
C GLU A 436 -22.77 -13.48 -19.60
N THR A 437 -21.94 -14.16 -20.39
CA THR A 437 -21.82 -13.87 -21.83
C THR A 437 -23.08 -14.25 -22.61
N ARG A 438 -23.74 -15.37 -22.28
CA ARG A 438 -25.00 -15.78 -22.93
C ARG A 438 -26.12 -14.79 -22.67
N GLU A 439 -26.25 -14.32 -21.43
CA GLU A 439 -27.25 -13.30 -21.09
C GLU A 439 -26.96 -11.95 -21.78
N ALA A 440 -25.69 -11.58 -21.87
CA ALA A 440 -25.28 -10.36 -22.59
C ALA A 440 -25.66 -10.44 -24.08
N GLU A 441 -25.42 -11.58 -24.72
CA GLU A 441 -25.77 -11.84 -26.11
C GLU A 441 -27.29 -11.79 -26.32
N ALA A 442 -28.06 -12.53 -25.50
CA ALA A 442 -29.51 -12.54 -25.56
C ALA A 442 -30.11 -11.13 -25.39
N ASN A 443 -29.54 -10.32 -24.49
CA ASN A 443 -29.96 -8.94 -24.30
C ASN A 443 -29.56 -8.05 -25.47
N SER A 444 -28.38 -8.24 -26.06
CA SER A 444 -27.93 -7.45 -27.23
C SER A 444 -28.78 -7.69 -28.47
N SER A 445 -29.16 -8.95 -28.76
CA SER A 445 -30.05 -9.28 -29.89
C SER A 445 -31.45 -8.68 -29.76
N VAL A 446 -31.96 -8.57 -28.53
CA VAL A 446 -33.26 -7.91 -28.25
C VAL A 446 -33.15 -6.37 -28.33
N THR A 447 -31.96 -5.83 -28.08
CA THR A 447 -31.72 -4.37 -28.10
C THR A 447 -31.48 -3.87 -29.53
N GLU A 448 -30.87 -4.66 -30.41
CA GLU A 448 -30.73 -4.35 -31.84
C GLU A 448 -32.10 -4.18 -32.53
N GLU A 449 -33.11 -4.95 -32.12
CA GLU A 449 -34.50 -4.81 -32.61
C GLU A 449 -35.20 -3.51 -32.14
N LYS A 450 -34.73 -2.93 -31.02
CA LYS A 450 -35.23 -1.65 -30.46
C LYS A 450 -34.35 -0.44 -30.79
N SER A 451 -33.21 -0.64 -31.47
CA SER A 451 -32.18 0.38 -31.70
C SER A 451 -32.45 1.31 -32.90
N SER A 452 -33.62 1.25 -33.56
CA SER A 452 -33.98 2.21 -34.63
C SER A 452 -34.44 3.58 -34.09
N SER A 453 -34.52 3.75 -32.77
CA SER A 453 -35.04 4.96 -32.14
C SER A 453 -34.34 5.23 -30.80
N TRP A 454 -33.18 5.87 -30.84
CA TRP A 454 -32.69 6.58 -29.64
C TRP A 454 -31.94 7.88 -29.99
N LYS A 455 -32.54 9.01 -29.56
CA LYS A 455 -31.93 10.34 -29.56
C LYS A 455 -30.97 10.45 -28.38
N ILE A 456 -29.81 11.05 -28.63
CA ILE A 456 -28.75 11.33 -27.67
C ILE A 456 -29.32 12.10 -26.47
N ALA A 457 -29.32 11.47 -25.30
CA ALA A 457 -29.63 12.15 -24.05
C ALA A 457 -28.46 13.09 -23.68
N ASN A 458 -28.74 14.38 -23.72
CA ASN A 458 -27.86 15.46 -23.25
C ASN A 458 -27.49 15.26 -21.78
N CYS A 459 -26.22 15.00 -21.50
CA CYS A 459 -25.68 15.01 -20.15
C CYS A 459 -25.35 16.45 -19.74
N LYS A 460 -26.34 17.20 -19.23
CA LYS A 460 -26.12 18.44 -18.47
C LYS A 460 -25.75 18.09 -17.03
N SER A 461 -24.48 17.78 -16.78
CA SER A 461 -23.89 17.87 -15.42
C SER A 461 -22.36 17.98 -15.48
N ILE A 462 -21.86 18.95 -16.24
CA ILE A 462 -20.43 19.33 -16.27
C ILE A 462 -20.21 20.70 -15.61
N LYS A 463 -21.28 21.44 -15.25
CA LYS A 463 -21.17 22.76 -14.64
C LYS A 463 -20.94 22.76 -13.12
N SER A 464 -21.13 21.64 -12.43
CA SER A 464 -20.95 21.56 -10.97
C SER A 464 -19.54 21.19 -10.52
N ILE A 465 -18.68 20.73 -11.43
CA ILE A 465 -17.30 20.30 -11.12
C ILE A 465 -16.30 21.46 -11.26
N ILE A 466 -16.64 22.52 -12.01
CA ILE A 466 -15.77 23.67 -12.28
C ILE A 466 -15.81 24.72 -11.14
N ILE A 467 -16.86 24.71 -10.31
CA ILE A 467 -17.02 25.69 -9.21
C ILE A 467 -16.21 25.31 -7.95
N ILE A 468 -15.80 24.05 -7.81
CA ILE A 468 -14.99 23.58 -6.67
C ILE A 468 -13.49 23.83 -6.89
N LEU A 469 -13.05 24.06 -8.13
CA LEU A 469 -11.65 24.32 -8.49
C LEU A 469 -11.25 25.81 -8.48
N LEU A 470 -12.15 26.71 -8.09
CA LEU A 470 -11.95 28.17 -8.17
C LEU A 470 -11.94 28.90 -6.80
N MET A 471 -11.76 28.16 -5.70
CA MET A 471 -11.72 28.70 -4.32
C MET A 471 -10.40 28.37 -3.59
N LEU A 472 -9.27 28.53 -4.28
CA LEU A 472 -7.94 28.50 -3.64
C LEU A 472 -7.03 29.53 -4.32
N ASN A 473 -7.11 30.78 -3.88
CA ASN A 473 -6.06 31.79 -4.06
C ASN A 473 -6.31 32.99 -3.15
N ILE A 474 -5.71 32.98 -1.96
CA ILE A 474 -5.33 34.21 -1.24
C ILE A 474 -3.97 33.94 -0.60
N PHE A 475 -2.90 34.42 -1.22
CA PHE A 475 -1.60 34.61 -0.56
C PHE A 475 -1.42 36.10 -0.31
N GLY A 476 -1.27 36.47 0.96
CA GLY A 476 -0.89 37.80 1.38
C GLY A 476 0.61 38.04 1.16
N THR A 477 0.93 39.23 0.66
CA THR A 477 2.28 39.76 0.47
C THR A 477 2.78 40.41 1.76
N SER A 478 4.05 40.21 2.10
CA SER A 478 4.83 41.24 2.79
C SER A 478 6.26 41.28 2.24
N SER A 479 6.71 42.51 2.08
CA SER A 479 7.89 42.98 1.36
C SER A 479 9.18 42.84 2.17
N LEU A 480 10.27 42.58 1.45
CA LEU A 480 11.65 42.80 1.87
C LEU A 480 12.05 44.26 1.56
N GLU A 481 12.66 44.94 2.52
CA GLU A 481 13.54 46.08 2.27
C GLU A 481 14.85 45.86 3.03
N ALA A 482 15.95 46.16 2.34
CA ALA A 482 17.32 46.12 2.85
C ALA A 482 17.78 47.53 3.19
N ALA A 483 18.63 47.68 4.21
CA ALA A 483 19.39 48.90 4.44
C ALA A 483 20.84 48.60 4.86
N LYS A 484 21.70 49.54 4.43
CA LYS A 484 23.17 49.60 4.36
C LYS A 484 23.97 49.35 5.65
N ALA A 485 25.23 48.96 5.42
CA ALA A 485 26.34 48.92 6.38
C ALA A 485 27.11 50.26 6.46
N GLU A 486 27.72 50.52 7.62
CA GLU A 486 28.82 51.48 7.81
C GLU A 486 29.76 50.94 8.91
N ASN A 487 31.08 51.03 8.67
CA ASN A 487 32.15 50.45 9.51
C ASN A 487 32.57 51.38 10.66
N LEU A 488 32.79 50.83 11.87
CA LEU A 488 33.65 51.39 12.92
C LEU A 488 34.29 50.25 13.74
N ALA A 489 35.51 50.47 14.24
CA ALA A 489 36.35 49.41 14.83
C ALA A 489 35.91 49.01 16.27
N PRO A 490 36.02 47.72 16.65
CA PRO A 490 35.35 47.17 17.84
C PRO A 490 36.07 47.46 19.18
N LYS A 491 35.28 47.57 20.25
CA LYS A 491 35.72 47.70 21.66
C LYS A 491 35.51 46.39 22.43
N GLN A 492 36.34 46.11 23.46
CA GLN A 492 36.30 44.88 24.28
C GLN A 492 35.00 44.72 25.10
N THR A 493 34.59 43.47 25.41
CA THR A 493 33.36 43.09 26.15
C THR A 493 33.61 41.96 27.17
N ASN A 494 32.72 41.84 28.17
CA ASN A 494 32.73 40.77 29.20
C ASN A 494 31.35 40.08 29.28
N ILE A 495 31.31 38.77 29.57
CA ILE A 495 30.06 37.99 29.76
C ILE A 495 30.12 37.22 31.08
N ASN A 496 29.06 37.35 31.88
CA ASN A 496 28.86 36.55 33.10
C ASN A 496 27.56 35.74 33.03
N ILE A 497 27.60 34.49 33.48
CA ILE A 497 26.44 33.59 33.58
C ILE A 497 25.95 33.54 35.02
N SER A 498 24.63 33.59 35.21
CA SER A 498 23.96 33.27 36.47
C SER A 498 22.77 32.32 36.21
N SER A 499 22.48 31.42 37.15
CA SER A 499 21.38 30.46 37.05
C SER A 499 20.43 30.58 38.23
N LYS A 500 19.12 30.47 37.98
CA LYS A 500 18.09 30.45 39.02
C LYS A 500 17.18 29.24 38.83
N ASN A 501 17.12 28.39 39.85
CA ASN A 501 16.29 27.20 39.87
C ASN A 501 14.95 27.51 40.54
N SER A 502 13.84 27.17 39.90
CA SER A 502 12.51 27.26 40.51
C SER A 502 11.68 26.00 40.25
N VAL A 503 10.97 25.55 41.27
CA VAL A 503 10.09 24.37 41.20
C VAL A 503 8.67 24.87 41.11
N ASN A 504 7.96 24.51 40.04
CA ASN A 504 6.56 24.92 39.85
C ASN A 504 5.59 23.91 40.49
N ALA A 505 4.37 24.35 40.81
CA ALA A 505 3.35 23.55 41.51
C ALA A 505 2.91 22.26 40.77
N SER A 506 3.33 22.07 39.51
CA SER A 506 3.09 20.90 38.66
C SER A 506 4.21 19.84 38.68
N SER A 507 5.20 19.94 39.58
CA SER A 507 6.36 19.03 39.70
C SER A 507 7.32 19.01 38.49
N GLU A 508 7.26 20.00 37.60
CA GLU A 508 8.24 20.23 36.54
C GLU A 508 9.40 21.11 37.07
N SER A 509 10.64 20.64 36.89
CA SER A 509 11.85 21.40 37.21
C SER A 509 12.13 22.41 36.10
N ILE A 510 11.94 23.71 36.38
CA ILE A 510 12.26 24.78 35.43
C ILE A 510 13.59 25.41 35.85
N THR A 511 14.59 25.29 34.97
CA THR A 511 15.90 25.92 35.18
C THR A 511 16.00 27.12 34.26
N GLU A 512 16.09 28.32 34.85
CA GLU A 512 16.34 29.57 34.12
C GLU A 512 17.83 29.86 34.11
N ILE A 513 18.40 29.96 32.91
CA ILE A 513 19.80 30.34 32.70
C ILE A 513 19.83 31.73 32.08
N ILE A 514 20.58 32.63 32.72
CA ILE A 514 20.68 34.04 32.34
C ILE A 514 22.15 34.37 32.09
N ALA A 515 22.50 34.72 30.85
CA ALA A 515 23.79 35.33 30.52
C ALA A 515 23.62 36.85 30.43
N VAL A 516 24.50 37.60 31.10
CA VAL A 516 24.50 39.07 31.08
C VAL A 516 25.73 39.54 30.31
N LEU A 517 25.50 40.34 29.27
CA LEU A 517 26.53 40.92 28.41
C LEU A 517 26.76 42.39 28.81
N SER A 518 27.99 42.75 29.15
CA SER A 518 28.37 44.12 29.52
C SER A 518 29.73 44.55 28.97
N ASN A 519 29.95 45.86 28.88
CA ASN A 519 31.24 46.44 28.51
C ASN A 519 32.20 46.52 29.74
N PRO A 520 33.50 46.87 29.57
CA PRO A 520 34.47 46.96 30.66
C PRO A 520 34.14 48.04 31.70
N GLN A 521 33.25 48.98 31.38
CA GLN A 521 32.72 50.00 32.30
C GLN A 521 31.37 49.60 32.96
N GLY A 522 30.87 48.38 32.74
CA GLY A 522 29.66 47.85 33.37
C GLY A 522 28.33 48.25 32.71
N VAL A 523 28.35 48.85 31.52
CA VAL A 523 27.14 49.21 30.75
C VAL A 523 26.64 47.99 29.97
N THR A 524 25.35 47.69 30.09
CA THR A 524 24.67 46.52 29.49
C THR A 524 24.35 46.73 28.02
N ILE A 525 24.44 45.68 27.20
CA ILE A 525 24.26 45.78 25.74
C ILE A 525 23.00 45.00 25.30
N PRO A 526 21.93 45.66 24.84
CA PRO A 526 20.69 45.02 24.41
C PRO A 526 20.74 44.51 22.96
N ASP A 527 19.79 43.65 22.59
CA ASP A 527 19.52 43.13 21.25
C ASP A 527 20.65 42.34 20.58
N ILE A 528 21.55 41.74 21.37
CA ILE A 528 22.67 40.93 20.87
C ILE A 528 22.39 39.42 21.03
N PRO A 529 22.58 38.60 19.98
CA PRO A 529 22.38 37.16 20.06
C PRO A 529 23.53 36.47 20.81
N VAL A 530 23.21 35.86 21.96
CA VAL A 530 24.12 34.99 22.71
C VAL A 530 23.78 33.53 22.43
N LYS A 531 24.78 32.74 22.01
CA LYS A 531 24.61 31.29 21.78
C LYS A 531 24.88 30.52 23.05
N PHE A 532 24.03 29.55 23.33
CA PHE A 532 24.16 28.66 24.48
C PHE A 532 24.45 27.24 24.00
N SER A 533 25.46 26.60 24.59
CA SER A 533 25.76 25.19 24.36
C SER A 533 26.03 24.47 25.68
N VAL A 534 25.78 23.17 25.71
CA VAL A 534 26.02 22.33 26.89
C VAL A 534 26.87 21.15 26.48
N LYS A 535 27.94 20.90 27.24
CA LYS A 535 28.78 19.72 27.05
C LYS A 535 28.14 18.53 27.74
N VAL A 536 27.71 17.55 26.95
CA VAL A 536 27.16 16.26 27.40
C VAL A 536 28.13 15.12 27.08
N GLN A 537 27.90 13.93 27.65
CA GLN A 537 28.77 12.76 27.44
C GLN A 537 28.91 12.35 25.96
N PHE A 538 27.94 12.70 25.11
CA PHE A 538 27.91 12.36 23.68
C PHE A 538 28.37 13.51 22.74
N GLY A 539 28.87 14.63 23.29
CA GLY A 539 29.33 15.78 22.53
C GLY A 539 28.78 17.11 23.04
N GLU A 540 28.87 18.16 22.23
CA GLU A 540 28.34 19.49 22.56
C GLU A 540 26.94 19.66 21.95
N LEU A 541 25.96 20.00 22.77
CA LEU A 541 24.58 20.19 22.35
C LEU A 541 24.24 21.68 22.36
N THR A 542 23.90 22.23 21.19
CA THR A 542 23.52 23.65 21.05
C THR A 542 22.08 23.86 21.54
N LEU A 543 21.88 24.77 22.49
CA LEU A 543 20.57 25.10 23.06
C LEU A 543 19.83 26.20 22.30
N GLY A 544 20.51 26.88 21.38
CA GLY A 544 19.96 27.96 20.57
C GLY A 544 20.71 29.29 20.74
N SER A 545 20.21 30.33 20.10
CA SER A 545 20.73 31.70 20.16
C SER A 545 19.60 32.62 20.62
N PHE A 546 19.83 33.40 21.67
CA PHE A 546 18.79 34.24 22.29
C PHE A 546 19.28 35.68 22.39
N LEU A 547 18.41 36.63 22.04
CA LEU A 547 18.72 38.06 22.09
C LEU A 547 18.75 38.56 23.54
N THR A 548 19.68 39.45 23.86
CA THR A 548 19.70 40.18 25.13
C THR A 548 18.55 41.19 25.19
N ASN A 549 17.87 41.30 26.34
CA ASN A 549 16.84 42.33 26.56
C ASN A 549 17.45 43.72 26.87
N ASP A 550 16.62 44.73 27.14
CA ASP A 550 17.04 46.10 27.53
C ASP A 550 18.02 46.17 28.73
N LYS A 551 18.15 45.08 29.49
CA LYS A 551 19.07 44.93 30.64
C LYS A 551 20.32 44.11 30.29
N GLY A 552 20.56 43.78 29.02
CA GLY A 552 21.68 42.96 28.56
C GLY A 552 21.57 41.47 28.89
N GLU A 553 20.37 40.97 29.26
CA GLU A 553 20.16 39.58 29.68
C GLU A 553 19.63 38.72 28.52
N ALA A 554 20.36 37.68 28.14
CA ALA A 554 19.87 36.61 27.27
C ALA A 554 19.39 35.43 28.13
N LYS A 555 18.13 35.03 27.97
CA LYS A 555 17.47 34.02 28.82
C LYS A 555 17.16 32.75 28.06
N VAL A 556 17.57 31.62 28.62
CA VAL A 556 17.17 30.28 28.16
C VAL A 556 16.32 29.63 29.24
N ILE A 557 15.08 29.30 28.89
CA ILE A 557 14.18 28.54 29.75
C ILE A 557 14.20 27.10 29.28
N LEU A 558 14.84 26.22 30.05
CA LEU A 558 14.83 24.79 29.78
C LEU A 558 13.68 24.14 30.56
N ARG A 559 12.71 23.61 29.81
CA ARG A 559 11.57 22.83 30.31
C ARG A 559 11.80 21.31 30.18
N ASP A 560 13.06 20.91 30.06
CA ASP A 560 13.45 19.52 29.75
C ASP A 560 13.86 18.76 31.02
N ARG A 561 13.68 17.44 31.04
CA ARG A 561 14.00 16.52 32.16
C ARG A 561 15.49 16.18 32.25
N ARG A 562 16.37 17.10 31.89
CA ARG A 562 17.82 16.89 32.01
C ARG A 562 18.17 17.02 33.48
N LEU A 563 18.88 16.04 34.01
CA LEU A 563 19.17 15.89 35.44
C LEU A 563 20.66 15.66 35.62
N GLY A 564 21.23 16.19 36.70
CA GLY A 564 22.67 16.24 36.96
C GLY A 564 23.31 17.61 36.64
N LYS A 565 24.62 17.70 36.86
CA LYS A 565 25.43 18.90 36.64
C LYS A 565 26.05 18.90 35.25
N TYR A 566 25.92 19.99 34.52
CA TYR A 566 26.52 20.13 33.19
C TYR A 566 27.29 21.44 33.07
N LEU A 567 28.38 21.40 32.30
CA LEU A 567 29.12 22.60 31.89
C LEU A 567 28.37 23.25 30.73
N LEU A 568 27.85 24.44 31.01
CA LEU A 568 27.17 25.28 30.04
C LEU A 568 28.11 26.39 29.58
N THR A 569 28.21 26.55 28.26
CA THR A 569 29.00 27.59 27.62
C THR A 569 28.06 28.61 26.99
N ALA A 570 28.28 29.89 27.29
CA ALA A 570 27.66 31.00 26.58
C ALA A 570 28.71 31.67 25.71
N VAL A 571 28.45 31.76 24.41
CA VAL A 571 29.35 32.32 23.41
C VAL A 571 28.66 33.47 22.71
N PHE A 572 29.24 34.66 22.83
CA PHE A 572 29.03 35.75 21.91
C PHE A 572 30.17 35.75 20.89
N LYS A 573 29.85 35.60 19.61
CA LYS A 573 30.85 35.46 18.54
C LYS A 573 31.56 36.76 18.17
N GLY A 574 31.23 37.86 18.83
CA GLY A 574 31.61 39.20 18.40
C GLY A 574 30.69 39.69 17.30
N ASP A 575 30.65 40.99 17.11
CA ASP A 575 30.00 41.67 16.00
C ASP A 575 30.88 42.87 15.58
N ASP A 576 30.45 43.61 14.56
CA ASP A 576 31.19 44.75 14.01
C ASP A 576 31.59 45.78 15.10
N ASP A 577 30.79 45.91 16.17
CA ASP A 577 31.03 46.85 17.27
C ASP A 577 31.75 46.27 18.51
N TYR A 578 31.81 44.93 18.68
CA TYR A 578 32.19 44.28 19.95
C TYR A 578 33.01 42.99 19.76
N MET A 579 34.08 42.82 20.54
CA MET A 579 34.90 41.61 20.50
C MET A 579 34.15 40.34 20.98
N PRO A 580 34.52 39.14 20.49
CA PRO A 580 33.96 37.88 20.98
C PRO A 580 34.25 37.68 22.46
N ALA A 581 33.26 37.13 23.17
CA ALA A 581 33.36 36.77 24.56
C ALA A 581 32.73 35.39 24.79
N GLU A 582 33.41 34.57 25.59
CA GLU A 582 32.97 33.22 25.94
C GLU A 582 33.14 33.02 27.43
N THR A 583 32.17 32.37 28.05
CA THR A 583 32.26 31.96 29.45
C THR A 583 31.58 30.61 29.65
N THR A 584 32.07 29.86 30.63
CA THR A 584 31.57 28.52 30.96
C THR A 584 31.25 28.45 32.45
N ALA A 585 30.06 27.96 32.78
CA ALA A 585 29.62 27.79 34.17
C ALA A 585 28.99 26.40 34.37
N GLU A 586 29.19 25.81 35.55
CA GLU A 586 28.51 24.58 35.94
C GLU A 586 27.09 24.90 36.40
N VAL A 587 26.09 24.28 35.78
CA VAL A 587 24.67 24.43 36.12
C VAL A 587 24.13 23.09 36.60
N ASP A 588 23.52 23.07 37.78
CA ASP A 588 22.90 21.89 38.38
C ASP A 588 21.40 21.83 38.05
N PHE A 589 20.99 20.80 37.32
CA PHE A 589 19.61 20.57 36.89
C PHE A 589 18.84 19.58 37.79
N GLY A 590 19.40 19.18 38.95
CA GLY A 590 18.71 18.39 39.97
C GLY A 590 18.96 16.87 39.91
N ASN A 591 18.45 16.15 40.91
CA ASN A 591 18.73 14.72 41.14
C ASN A 591 17.93 13.78 40.23
N ARG A 592 18.59 12.75 39.68
CA ARG A 592 17.98 11.77 38.78
C ARG A 592 16.95 10.88 39.51
N PRO A 593 15.67 10.81 39.06
CA PRO A 593 14.69 9.88 39.61
C PRO A 593 15.01 8.44 39.18
N ALA A 594 14.53 7.47 39.96
CA ALA A 594 14.68 6.05 39.64
C ALA A 594 14.06 5.72 38.27
N PRO A 595 14.66 4.83 37.46
CA PRO A 595 14.15 4.50 36.13
C PRO A 595 12.73 3.94 36.21
N ALA A 596 11.77 4.69 35.65
CA ALA A 596 10.38 4.29 35.46
C ALA A 596 10.00 4.50 33.98
N LEU A 597 9.10 3.66 33.47
CA LEU A 597 8.54 3.83 32.13
C LEU A 597 7.82 5.19 32.03
N PRO A 598 7.89 5.89 30.88
CA PRO A 598 7.22 7.18 30.73
C PRO A 598 5.70 7.04 30.92
N VAL A 599 5.13 7.93 31.73
CA VAL A 599 3.68 7.98 32.05
C VAL A 599 2.84 8.32 30.81
N GLU A 600 3.44 8.98 29.82
CA GLU A 600 2.83 9.32 28.53
C GLU A 600 3.76 8.92 27.37
N GLY A 601 3.19 8.41 26.27
CA GLY A 601 3.95 8.01 25.07
C GLY A 601 4.11 6.50 24.86
N VAL A 602 3.38 5.66 25.59
CA VAL A 602 3.32 4.22 25.28
C VAL A 602 2.49 4.02 24.00
N LEU A 603 3.17 3.82 22.86
CA LEU A 603 2.57 3.58 21.54
C LEU A 603 1.68 2.33 21.48
N ILE A 604 1.80 1.42 22.45
CA ILE A 604 0.94 0.24 22.62
C ILE A 604 0.58 0.13 24.10
N GLY A 605 -0.48 0.83 24.51
CA GLY A 605 -0.99 0.73 25.88
C GLY A 605 -1.28 -0.71 26.28
N SER A 606 -1.16 -1.01 27.58
CA SER A 606 -1.44 -2.35 28.13
C SER A 606 -2.88 -2.82 27.88
N LYS A 607 -3.80 -1.88 27.61
CA LYS A 607 -5.20 -2.13 27.28
C LYS A 607 -5.53 -1.67 25.86
N PRO A 608 -6.42 -2.36 25.13
CA PRO A 608 -6.85 -1.91 23.83
C PRO A 608 -7.65 -0.62 23.94
N ALA A 609 -7.36 0.33 23.06
CA ALA A 609 -8.19 1.53 22.92
C ALA A 609 -9.55 1.11 22.35
N LEU A 610 -10.56 0.96 23.21
CA LEU A 610 -11.89 0.46 22.82
C LEU A 610 -12.51 1.28 21.69
N VAL A 611 -12.26 2.59 21.67
CA VAL A 611 -12.75 3.53 20.63
C VAL A 611 -12.22 3.15 19.23
N VAL A 612 -11.06 2.51 19.14
CA VAL A 612 -10.47 2.08 17.85
C VAL A 612 -10.77 0.60 17.59
N ALA A 613 -10.60 -0.24 18.62
CA ALA A 613 -10.76 -1.68 18.51
C ALA A 613 -12.21 -2.11 18.21
N LEU A 614 -13.21 -1.47 18.85
CA LEU A 614 -14.61 -1.88 18.70
C LEU A 614 -15.14 -1.61 17.28
N PRO A 615 -14.97 -0.40 16.67
CA PRO A 615 -15.41 -0.18 15.30
C PRO A 615 -14.72 -1.10 14.29
N PHE A 616 -13.42 -1.35 14.48
CA PHE A 616 -12.66 -2.29 13.65
C PHE A 616 -13.25 -3.70 13.71
N LEU A 617 -13.41 -4.26 14.92
CA LEU A 617 -13.97 -5.59 15.10
C LEU A 617 -15.44 -5.68 14.67
N ALA A 618 -16.23 -4.63 14.88
CA ALA A 618 -17.61 -4.57 14.43
C ALA A 618 -17.71 -4.59 12.90
N PHE A 619 -16.85 -3.84 12.19
CA PHE A 619 -16.81 -3.84 10.73
C PHE A 619 -16.48 -5.23 10.17
N TYR A 620 -15.37 -5.83 10.60
CA TYR A 620 -14.97 -7.16 10.11
C TYR A 620 -15.96 -8.25 10.57
N GLY A 621 -16.45 -8.19 11.80
CA GLY A 621 -17.48 -9.10 12.32
C GLY A 621 -18.78 -9.03 11.52
N SER A 622 -19.22 -7.83 11.13
CA SER A 622 -20.40 -7.65 10.27
C SER A 622 -20.22 -8.29 8.88
N CYS A 623 -19.00 -8.25 8.31
CA CYS A 623 -18.69 -8.92 7.05
C CYS A 623 -18.90 -10.44 7.18
N TRP A 624 -18.42 -11.05 8.27
CA TRP A 624 -18.63 -12.47 8.55
C TRP A 624 -20.10 -12.85 8.70
N VAL A 625 -20.90 -12.02 9.38
CA VAL A 625 -22.37 -12.23 9.47
C VAL A 625 -22.99 -12.27 8.08
N VAL A 626 -22.59 -11.36 7.17
CA VAL A 626 -23.07 -11.38 5.78
C VAL A 626 -22.60 -12.63 5.04
N PHE A 627 -21.35 -13.08 5.25
CA PHE A 627 -20.86 -14.32 4.63
C PHE A 627 -21.67 -15.54 5.07
N PHE A 628 -21.99 -15.64 6.36
CA PHE A 628 -22.86 -16.71 6.87
C PHE A 628 -24.29 -16.61 6.34
N TYR A 629 -24.84 -15.40 6.17
CA TYR A 629 -26.13 -15.20 5.55
C TYR A 629 -26.14 -15.64 4.07
N CYS A 630 -25.15 -15.22 3.29
CA CYS A 630 -25.04 -15.57 1.87
C CYS A 630 -24.80 -17.07 1.68
N LEU A 631 -23.79 -17.64 2.34
CA LEU A 631 -23.43 -19.05 2.18
C LEU A 631 -24.43 -19.99 2.88
N GLY A 632 -24.71 -19.75 4.16
CA GLY A 632 -25.55 -20.63 4.97
C GLY A 632 -27.02 -20.52 4.60
N TRP A 633 -27.59 -19.32 4.71
CA TRP A 633 -29.03 -19.14 4.53
C TRP A 633 -29.46 -19.12 3.06
N LEU A 634 -28.88 -18.24 2.24
CA LEU A 634 -29.31 -18.13 0.84
C LEU A 634 -28.91 -19.36 0.03
N VAL A 635 -27.65 -19.78 0.13
CA VAL A 635 -27.11 -20.79 -0.77
C VAL A 635 -27.36 -22.21 -0.28
N ILE A 636 -26.92 -22.56 0.93
CA ILE A 636 -27.05 -23.93 1.43
C ILE A 636 -28.51 -24.28 1.77
N ILE A 637 -29.25 -23.39 2.44
CA ILE A 637 -30.62 -23.68 2.86
C ILE A 637 -31.62 -23.36 1.74
N LYS A 638 -31.68 -22.10 1.29
CA LYS A 638 -32.76 -21.65 0.40
C LYS A 638 -32.65 -22.19 -1.02
N MET A 639 -31.47 -22.14 -1.64
CA MET A 639 -31.26 -22.60 -3.02
C MET A 639 -31.46 -24.12 -3.18
N ARG A 640 -31.05 -24.92 -2.17
CA ARG A 640 -31.24 -26.38 -2.19
C ARG A 640 -32.68 -26.80 -1.97
N ASN A 641 -33.45 -26.02 -1.22
CA ASN A 641 -34.84 -26.33 -0.88
C ASN A 641 -35.87 -25.86 -1.93
N CYS A 642 -35.43 -25.27 -3.05
CA CYS A 642 -36.30 -24.97 -4.18
C CYS A 642 -36.88 -26.29 -4.74
N LYS A 643 -38.14 -26.58 -4.39
CA LYS A 643 -38.88 -27.77 -4.84
C LYS A 643 -39.00 -27.80 -6.36
N SER A 644 -39.17 -29.00 -6.92
CA SER A 644 -39.69 -29.13 -8.28
C SER A 644 -41.19 -28.86 -8.22
N ASP A 645 -41.65 -27.83 -8.93
CA ASP A 645 -43.05 -27.76 -9.31
C ASP A 645 -43.37 -28.86 -10.33
#